data_AF-A0A0H2RAH4-F1
#
_entry.id   AF-A0A0H2RAH4-F1
#
_cell.length_a   1.000
_cell.length_b   1.000
_cell.length_c   1.000
_cell.angle_alpha   90.00
_cell.angle_beta   90.00
_cell.angle_gamma   90.00
#
_symmetry.space_group_name_H-M   'P 1'
#
loop_
_entity.id
_entity.type
_entity.pdbx_description
1 polymer ?
#
loop_
_entity_poly.entity_id
_entity_poly.type
_entity_poly.pdbx_seq_one_letter_code
_entity_poly.pdbx_strand_id
1 'polypeptide(L)'
;MSYNHSSQFTSLIRTDTRSSVSTNATAPNLPGPGRILGLLLDRVGKRIESFLNRCANRSGMGPVATAREIRLLRRYGELTIQERYSLPPIQLSKRETKKLKKRCDTLLKFVGSRILSTQLDALEQVMALSMEDSLLRAIFAECRLDYLEPLYNEPNLLLTSMRALASIQETATHELWSPGLKHLDKLFEDPTIEQLKKSLFDKKLSFIGARYLSDIIQSNPQMDSEIYKLLVASQLIETYVEVASMVWLEVDVEWANLSKCLCGILKKRGFKVGLPTMLHFFSGLVRYEDEREHIVERIVDSSFIVENGVYNLKNAGIFGWNLDECTSFCLTSLSMLSGSKDIYEQLSFIQRINAKTRRLLEGTTFLDDLCIAYYHLKSLSPSTLPIESWVTLGFHLELPKLGPALSVLVQALDETNSPFRRLVAEFLIRKFCSLSRYCKLALCLENTLSSRPCLGPLSLGEIGIQIDRPTKSSLKPKREYFIRLTVDGICRFVTRSCDFRSPSQLVEINIQRWYGSNICADVLICDHCDLVDIKVGAIEHFDATGHFPILMGFDESNRALYFANVDDFEACVVEGSTSAVFTNNKSVKETKTCLEFNVRALRFDPSDANNTVSSRRDIRGAMDPTGPLHWRRFWPTKDPSLRTLMADNWHYTCLKEKIILFFDKCARRAAQLPTHMNEHNGIASEREMIEDHTTSDLRSFANHRHEGAKNDTESTESDQYSDDDDRIASHQLEASQECNDATKDMRKYTKAAIPEVQLDENDGNASVSPHLRIVAI
;
A
#
# COMPACT_ATOMS: atom_id res chain seq x y z
N MET A 1 37.15 -27.25 34.43
CA MET A 1 36.41 -27.30 35.71
C MET A 1 34.94 -27.56 35.37
N SER A 2 34.47 -28.78 35.62
CA SER A 2 33.14 -29.24 35.20
C SER A 2 32.14 -28.99 36.33
N TYR A 3 31.21 -28.05 36.14
CA TYR A 3 30.10 -27.81 37.07
C TYR A 3 28.88 -28.59 36.57
N ASN A 4 28.61 -29.72 37.21
CA ASN A 4 27.35 -30.45 37.10
C ASN A 4 26.28 -29.72 37.91
N HIS A 5 25.45 -28.91 37.24
CA HIS A 5 24.22 -28.37 37.82
C HIS A 5 23.03 -29.25 37.38
N SER A 6 22.77 -30.32 38.13
CA SER A 6 21.53 -31.07 38.04
C SER A 6 20.41 -30.24 38.68
N SER A 7 19.72 -29.46 37.85
CA SER A 7 18.49 -28.74 38.19
C SER A 7 17.34 -29.73 38.40
N GLN A 8 17.25 -30.31 39.61
CA GLN A 8 15.99 -30.88 40.08
C GLN A 8 15.05 -29.71 40.40
N PHE A 9 14.04 -29.52 39.54
CA PHE A 9 12.90 -28.67 39.86
C PHE A 9 12.15 -29.27 41.04
N THR A 10 12.39 -28.75 42.24
CA THR A 10 11.55 -28.97 43.40
C THR A 10 10.17 -28.38 43.09
N SER A 11 9.16 -29.26 43.02
CA SER A 11 7.75 -28.89 43.05
C SER A 11 7.52 -27.91 44.21
N LEU A 12 7.24 -26.65 43.89
CA LEU A 12 6.87 -25.61 44.84
C LEU A 12 5.53 -26.00 45.46
N ILE A 13 5.58 -26.59 46.65
CA ILE A 13 4.41 -26.77 47.52
C ILE A 13 3.90 -25.37 47.84
N ARG A 14 2.81 -25.00 47.17
CA ARG A 14 2.04 -23.78 47.41
C ARG A 14 1.53 -23.82 48.84
N THR A 15 2.23 -23.12 49.73
CA THR A 15 1.74 -22.88 51.08
C THR A 15 0.64 -21.85 50.95
N ASP A 16 -0.62 -22.25 51.12
CA ASP A 16 -1.74 -21.32 51.17
C ASP A 16 -1.54 -20.37 52.35
N THR A 17 -0.98 -19.19 52.07
CA THR A 17 -1.06 -18.04 52.96
C THR A 17 -2.54 -17.68 53.09
N ARG A 18 -3.19 -18.21 54.13
CA ARG A 18 -4.44 -17.67 54.67
C ARG A 18 -4.17 -16.22 55.06
N SER A 19 -4.39 -15.30 54.11
CA SER A 19 -4.44 -13.88 54.43
C SER A 19 -5.59 -13.70 55.41
N SER A 20 -5.29 -13.25 56.63
CA SER A 20 -6.29 -12.70 57.54
C SER A 20 -6.82 -11.41 56.93
N VAL A 21 -7.74 -11.54 55.97
CA VAL A 21 -8.50 -10.43 55.43
C VAL A 21 -9.38 -9.94 56.58
N SER A 22 -9.01 -8.78 57.11
CA SER A 22 -9.86 -8.02 58.03
C SER A 22 -11.26 -7.88 57.45
N THR A 23 -12.27 -8.22 58.24
CA THR A 23 -13.71 -8.22 57.88
C THR A 23 -14.25 -6.84 57.43
N ASN A 24 -13.42 -5.79 57.48
CA ASN A 24 -13.73 -4.44 56.99
C ASN A 24 -13.01 -4.07 55.69
N ALA A 25 -12.31 -5.00 55.03
CA ALA A 25 -11.77 -4.80 53.70
C ALA A 25 -12.93 -4.73 52.69
N THR A 26 -13.39 -3.51 52.41
CA THR A 26 -14.32 -3.19 51.32
C THR A 26 -13.93 -3.94 50.06
N ALA A 27 -14.82 -4.81 49.57
CA ALA A 27 -14.54 -5.69 48.44
C ALA A 27 -14.06 -4.88 47.23
N PRO A 28 -12.94 -5.27 46.58
CA PRO A 28 -12.50 -4.63 45.37
C PRO A 28 -13.60 -4.76 44.31
N ASN A 29 -14.06 -3.63 43.78
CA ASN A 29 -15.06 -3.46 42.70
C ASN A 29 -16.50 -3.14 43.12
N LEU A 30 -16.77 -2.78 44.38
CA LEU A 30 -18.05 -2.15 44.70
C LEU A 30 -18.03 -0.65 44.29
N PRO A 31 -19.09 -0.14 43.64
CA PRO A 31 -19.17 1.27 43.26
C PRO A 31 -19.21 2.15 44.52
N GLY A 32 -18.21 3.00 44.69
CA GLY A 32 -18.10 3.90 45.83
C GLY A 32 -17.25 5.13 45.53
N PRO A 33 -17.49 6.28 46.20
CA PRO A 33 -16.81 7.54 45.94
C PRO A 33 -15.27 7.46 46.02
N GLY A 34 -14.75 6.64 46.94
CA GLY A 34 -13.31 6.42 47.10
C GLY A 34 -12.65 5.75 45.88
N ARG A 35 -13.39 4.96 45.09
CA ARG A 35 -12.87 4.29 43.89
C ARG A 35 -12.76 5.24 42.70
N ILE A 36 -13.70 6.17 42.56
CA ILE A 36 -13.60 7.24 41.54
C ILE A 36 -12.34 8.08 41.80
N LEU A 37 -12.08 8.40 43.07
CA LEU A 37 -10.87 9.11 43.46
C LEU A 37 -9.60 8.26 43.23
N GLY A 38 -9.63 6.96 43.53
CA GLY A 38 -8.53 6.04 43.23
C GLY A 38 -8.20 5.97 41.74
N LEU A 39 -9.21 5.78 40.88
CA LEU A 39 -9.05 5.78 39.42
C LEU A 39 -8.55 7.13 38.89
N LEU A 40 -8.98 8.23 39.49
CA LEU A 40 -8.49 9.56 39.16
C LEU A 40 -7.00 9.71 39.52
N LEU A 41 -6.61 9.30 40.73
CA LEU A 41 -5.22 9.35 41.20
C LEU A 41 -4.32 8.41 40.38
N ASP A 42 -4.77 7.21 40.04
CA ASP A 42 -4.04 6.30 39.14
C ASP A 42 -3.85 6.92 37.75
N ARG A 43 -4.89 7.57 37.22
CA ARG A 43 -4.83 8.25 35.92
C ARG A 43 -3.87 9.44 35.95
N VAL A 44 -3.85 10.20 37.06
CA VAL A 44 -2.91 11.30 37.27
C VAL A 44 -1.49 10.78 37.44
N GLY A 45 -1.29 9.72 38.21
CA GLY A 45 -0.01 9.05 38.40
C GLY A 45 0.58 8.58 37.07
N LYS A 46 -0.19 7.85 36.26
CA LYS A 46 0.22 7.43 34.90
C LYS A 46 0.59 8.62 34.01
N ARG A 47 -0.15 9.73 34.10
CA ARG A 47 0.17 10.95 33.32
C ARG A 47 1.48 11.58 33.77
N ILE A 48 1.70 11.74 35.07
CA ILE A 48 2.94 12.31 35.63
C ILE A 48 4.12 11.40 35.29
N GLU A 49 3.98 10.09 35.44
CA GLU A 49 5.00 9.12 35.03
C GLU A 49 5.32 9.26 33.54
N SER A 50 4.32 9.32 32.67
CA SER A 50 4.53 9.50 31.22
C SER A 50 5.20 10.84 30.89
N PHE A 51 4.95 11.88 31.68
CA PHE A 51 5.55 13.21 31.51
C PHE A 51 7.01 13.21 31.96
N LEU A 52 7.30 12.61 33.12
CA LEU A 52 8.66 12.46 33.63
C LEU A 52 9.50 11.56 32.73
N ASN A 53 8.96 10.43 32.24
CA ASN A 53 9.63 9.57 31.27
C ASN A 53 9.92 10.32 29.97
N ARG A 54 8.97 11.13 29.48
CA ARG A 54 9.22 12.02 28.33
C ARG A 54 10.28 13.09 28.61
N CYS A 55 10.29 13.69 29.79
CA CYS A 55 11.28 14.69 30.19
C CYS A 55 12.69 14.09 30.33
N ALA A 56 12.80 12.92 30.95
CA ALA A 56 14.04 12.17 31.07
C ALA A 56 14.57 11.76 29.68
N ASN A 57 13.70 11.30 28.79
CA ASN A 57 14.06 10.99 27.40
C ASN A 57 14.54 12.23 26.64
N ARG A 58 13.89 13.39 26.81
CA ARG A 58 14.33 14.66 26.23
C ARG A 58 15.67 15.14 26.79
N SER A 59 15.91 14.89 28.07
CA SER A 59 17.16 15.24 28.75
C SER A 59 18.30 14.26 28.48
N GLY A 60 18.07 13.23 27.66
CA GLY A 60 19.08 12.21 27.36
C GLY A 60 19.37 11.26 28.52
N MET A 61 18.52 11.23 29.56
CA MET A 61 18.73 10.49 30.80
C MET A 61 17.93 9.19 30.90
N GLY A 62 17.19 8.81 29.86
CA GLY A 62 16.43 7.55 29.82
C GLY A 62 17.21 6.37 29.19
N PRO A 63 16.70 5.13 29.36
CA PRO A 63 17.29 3.95 28.73
C PRO A 63 17.30 4.06 27.19
N VAL A 64 16.22 4.57 26.59
CA VAL A 64 16.12 4.77 25.13
C VAL A 64 17.16 5.77 24.62
N ALA A 65 17.38 6.88 25.34
CA ALA A 65 18.40 7.86 24.98
C ALA A 65 19.82 7.29 25.12
N THR A 66 20.08 6.53 26.18
CA THR A 66 21.37 5.85 26.39
C THR A 66 21.64 4.84 25.28
N ALA A 67 20.64 4.04 24.90
CA ALA A 67 20.74 3.13 23.77
C ALA A 67 20.99 3.87 22.46
N ARG A 68 20.33 5.01 22.22
CA ARG A 68 20.59 5.86 21.05
C ARG A 68 22.05 6.35 21.01
N GLU A 69 22.62 6.75 22.13
CA GLU A 69 24.05 7.11 22.19
C GLU A 69 24.97 5.93 21.88
N ILE A 70 24.64 4.73 22.36
CA ILE A 70 25.36 3.49 22.01
C ILE A 70 25.33 3.26 20.49
N ARG A 71 24.14 3.38 19.87
CA ARG A 71 23.96 3.27 18.41
C ARG A 71 24.77 4.32 17.64
N LEU A 72 24.84 5.55 18.14
CA LEU A 72 25.65 6.63 17.54
C LEU A 72 27.15 6.33 17.63
N LEU A 73 27.64 5.87 18.79
CA LEU A 73 29.04 5.46 18.96
C LEU A 73 29.42 4.29 18.06
N ARG A 74 28.45 3.44 17.70
CA ARG A 74 28.61 2.33 16.76
C ARG A 74 28.27 2.68 15.31
N ARG A 75 28.00 3.96 15.02
CA ARG A 75 27.72 4.47 13.67
C ARG A 75 26.57 3.72 12.97
N TYR A 76 25.51 3.36 13.70
CA TYR A 76 24.35 2.67 13.13
C TYR A 76 23.62 3.47 12.04
N GLY A 77 23.80 4.79 11.98
CA GLY A 77 23.27 5.61 10.88
C GLY A 77 24.05 5.47 9.58
N GLU A 78 25.27 4.94 9.64
CA GLU A 78 26.17 4.78 8.50
C GLU A 78 26.26 3.33 8.01
N LEU A 79 25.89 2.38 8.88
CA LEU A 79 25.96 0.95 8.61
C LEU A 79 24.55 0.36 8.51
N THR A 80 24.30 -0.38 7.43
CA THR A 80 23.11 -1.21 7.30
C THR A 80 23.10 -2.34 8.34
N ILE A 81 21.93 -2.91 8.61
CA ILE A 81 21.80 -4.13 9.46
C ILE A 81 22.75 -5.22 8.95
N GLN A 82 22.78 -5.46 7.64
CA GLN A 82 23.60 -6.51 7.04
C GLN A 82 25.11 -6.26 7.21
N GLU A 83 25.57 -5.02 7.05
CA GLU A 83 26.98 -4.66 7.26
C GLU A 83 27.41 -4.87 8.72
N ARG A 84 26.53 -4.59 9.68
CA ARG A 84 26.81 -4.80 11.11
C ARG A 84 27.05 -6.27 11.45
N TYR A 85 26.35 -7.19 10.80
CA TYR A 85 26.61 -8.63 10.92
C TYR A 85 27.80 -9.09 10.07
N SER A 86 28.11 -8.37 8.99
CA SER A 86 29.11 -8.74 7.99
C SER A 86 30.53 -8.41 8.38
N LEU A 87 30.72 -7.25 9.01
CA LEU A 87 32.04 -6.77 9.33
C LEU A 87 32.60 -7.56 10.52
N PRO A 88 33.89 -7.98 10.46
CA PRO A 88 34.58 -8.36 11.69
C PRO A 88 34.47 -7.19 12.68
N PRO A 89 34.48 -7.45 14.00
CA PRO A 89 34.26 -6.42 15.01
C PRO A 89 35.13 -5.20 14.69
N ILE A 90 34.48 -4.09 14.30
CA ILE A 90 35.19 -2.85 13.97
C ILE A 90 36.11 -2.56 15.15
N GLN A 91 37.42 -2.47 14.88
CA GLN A 91 38.41 -2.19 15.90
C GLN A 91 38.17 -0.77 16.42
N LEU A 92 37.43 -0.67 17.52
CA LEU A 92 37.26 0.55 18.25
C LEU A 92 38.57 0.89 18.94
N SER A 93 38.92 2.18 18.99
CA SER A 93 40.04 2.61 19.81
C SER A 93 39.77 2.26 21.28
N LYS A 94 40.82 2.03 22.07
CA LYS A 94 40.67 1.74 23.53
C LYS A 94 39.80 2.79 24.25
N ARG A 95 39.87 4.05 23.81
CA ARG A 95 39.07 5.16 24.37
C ARG A 95 37.59 5.01 24.03
N GLU A 96 37.26 4.64 22.79
CA GLU A 96 35.88 4.41 22.35
C GLU A 96 35.29 3.17 23.01
N THR A 97 36.03 2.06 23.09
CA THR A 97 35.58 0.85 23.80
C THR A 97 35.28 1.14 25.26
N LYS A 98 36.12 1.93 25.95
CA LYS A 98 35.87 2.36 27.32
C LYS A 98 34.62 3.24 27.44
N LYS A 99 34.41 4.16 26.49
CA LYS A 99 33.21 5.02 26.45
C LYS A 99 31.95 4.20 26.21
N LEU A 100 32.01 3.23 25.30
CA LEU A 100 30.93 2.34 24.96
C LEU A 100 30.55 1.44 26.15
N LYS A 101 31.55 0.79 26.77
CA LYS A 101 31.36 -0.01 27.98
C LYS A 101 30.71 0.79 29.11
N LYS A 102 31.14 2.03 29.33
CA LYS A 102 30.51 2.94 30.30
C LYS A 102 29.02 3.20 30.00
N ARG A 103 28.64 3.32 28.72
CA ARG A 103 27.24 3.51 28.32
C ARG A 103 26.44 2.20 28.46
N CYS A 104 27.00 1.05 28.11
CA CYS A 104 26.38 -0.26 28.36
C CYS A 104 26.14 -0.49 29.86
N ASP A 105 27.11 -0.19 30.71
CA ASP A 105 26.96 -0.24 32.18
C ASP A 105 25.85 0.72 32.66
N THR A 106 25.75 1.90 32.06
CA THR A 106 24.68 2.86 32.38
C THR A 106 23.32 2.29 32.00
N LEU A 107 23.21 1.62 30.85
CA LEU A 107 21.97 0.96 30.43
C LEU A 107 21.57 -0.18 31.36
N LEU A 108 22.52 -1.01 31.78
CA LEU A 108 22.27 -2.09 32.76
C LEU A 108 21.83 -1.56 34.13
N LYS A 109 22.31 -0.39 34.56
CA LYS A 109 21.80 0.26 35.77
C LYS A 109 20.31 0.63 35.68
N PHE A 110 19.80 0.96 34.48
CA PHE A 110 18.36 1.20 34.30
C PHE A 110 17.53 -0.09 34.40
N VAL A 111 18.11 -1.26 34.07
CA VAL A 111 17.47 -2.56 34.31
C VAL A 111 17.25 -2.79 35.81
N GLY A 112 18.19 -2.34 36.65
CA GLY A 112 18.05 -2.34 38.12
C GLY A 112 17.21 -1.19 38.70
N SER A 113 16.50 -0.41 37.87
CA SER A 113 15.64 0.69 38.34
C SER A 113 14.50 0.17 39.22
N ARG A 114 14.02 0.99 40.16
CA ARG A 114 12.81 0.68 40.95
C ARG A 114 11.51 0.95 40.19
N ILE A 115 11.58 1.56 39.01
CA ILE A 115 10.44 1.91 38.18
C ILE A 115 10.28 0.83 37.10
N LEU A 116 9.23 0.02 37.20
CA LEU A 116 8.96 -1.12 36.31
C LEU A 116 9.02 -0.75 34.82
N SER A 117 8.37 0.35 34.42
CA SER A 117 8.35 0.82 33.03
C SER A 117 9.77 1.11 32.50
N THR A 118 10.62 1.70 33.34
CA THR A 118 12.03 1.95 33.00
C THR A 118 12.83 0.65 32.90
N GLN A 119 12.56 -0.35 33.74
CA GLN A 119 13.23 -1.66 33.68
C GLN A 119 12.88 -2.38 32.38
N LEU A 120 11.59 -2.45 32.03
CA LEU A 120 11.12 -3.08 30.80
C LEU A 120 11.70 -2.40 29.55
N ASP A 121 11.68 -1.06 29.50
CA ASP A 121 12.31 -0.30 28.42
C ASP A 121 13.81 -0.58 28.31
N ALA A 122 14.53 -0.62 29.44
CA ALA A 122 15.96 -0.90 29.46
C ALA A 122 16.28 -2.32 28.98
N LEU A 123 15.53 -3.32 29.43
CA LEU A 123 15.67 -4.71 29.01
C LEU A 123 15.43 -4.87 27.51
N GLU A 124 14.40 -4.22 26.97
CA GLU A 124 14.12 -4.22 25.53
C GLU A 124 15.28 -3.60 24.73
N GLN A 125 15.87 -2.51 25.22
CA GLN A 125 17.05 -1.92 24.57
C GLN A 125 18.29 -2.83 24.66
N VAL A 126 18.51 -3.52 25.78
CA VAL A 126 19.63 -4.48 25.93
C VAL A 126 19.47 -5.63 24.95
N MET A 127 18.26 -6.20 24.82
CA MET A 127 17.96 -7.24 23.84
C MET A 127 18.25 -6.75 22.42
N ALA A 128 17.65 -5.62 22.01
CA ALA A 128 17.83 -5.07 20.67
C ALA A 128 19.32 -4.83 20.34
N LEU A 129 20.07 -4.18 21.24
CA LEU A 129 21.49 -3.91 21.02
C LEU A 129 22.35 -5.18 20.95
N SER A 130 22.05 -6.19 21.77
CA SER A 130 22.77 -7.47 21.78
C SER A 130 22.50 -8.29 20.51
N MET A 131 21.30 -8.15 19.94
CA MET A 131 20.93 -8.79 18.69
C MET A 131 21.50 -8.07 17.47
N GLU A 132 21.49 -6.74 17.46
CA GLU A 132 21.92 -5.91 16.33
C GLU A 132 23.45 -5.88 16.11
N ASP A 133 24.27 -6.10 17.16
CA ASP A 133 25.73 -5.97 17.09
C ASP A 133 26.47 -6.96 18.02
N SER A 134 27.27 -7.84 17.42
CA SER A 134 28.03 -8.89 18.12
C SER A 134 29.06 -8.33 19.11
N LEU A 135 29.62 -7.14 18.86
CA LEU A 135 30.54 -6.50 19.79
C LEU A 135 29.81 -5.99 21.03
N LEU A 136 28.63 -5.40 20.87
CA LEU A 136 27.83 -4.94 22.01
C LEU A 136 27.42 -6.12 22.89
N ARG A 137 27.05 -7.23 22.28
CA ARG A 137 26.77 -8.47 22.98
C ARG A 137 27.97 -8.97 23.80
N ALA A 138 29.16 -9.00 23.20
CA ALA A 138 30.39 -9.35 23.92
C ALA A 138 30.68 -8.38 25.08
N ILE A 139 30.49 -7.07 24.87
CA ILE A 139 30.63 -6.05 25.92
C ILE A 139 29.62 -6.31 27.05
N PHE A 140 28.36 -6.59 26.75
CA PHE A 140 27.36 -6.92 27.78
C PHE A 140 27.72 -8.19 28.54
N ALA A 141 28.24 -9.22 27.86
CA ALA A 141 28.71 -10.45 28.51
C ALA A 141 29.88 -10.21 29.48
N GLU A 142 30.72 -9.19 29.24
CA GLU A 142 31.76 -8.75 30.17
C GLU A 142 31.25 -7.82 31.28
N CYS A 143 30.02 -7.30 31.17
CA CYS A 143 29.43 -6.44 32.17
C CYS A 143 28.83 -7.25 33.32
N ARG A 144 28.37 -6.52 34.33
CA ARG A 144 27.70 -7.06 35.51
C ARG A 144 26.29 -7.57 35.16
N LEU A 145 26.18 -8.85 34.80
CA LEU A 145 24.89 -9.48 34.45
C LEU A 145 23.95 -9.66 35.65
N ASP A 146 24.42 -9.45 36.89
CA ASP A 146 23.60 -9.44 38.10
C ASP A 146 22.48 -8.39 38.05
N TYR A 147 22.62 -7.34 37.22
CA TYR A 147 21.55 -6.38 37.00
C TYR A 147 20.34 -6.95 36.25
N LEU A 148 20.48 -8.08 35.55
CA LEU A 148 19.38 -8.71 34.81
C LEU A 148 18.49 -9.57 35.72
N GLU A 149 18.94 -9.91 36.92
CA GLU A 149 18.10 -10.56 37.93
C GLU A 149 17.04 -9.56 38.41
N PRO A 150 15.74 -9.82 38.14
CA PRO A 150 14.71 -8.85 38.44
C PRO A 150 14.49 -8.73 39.95
N LEU A 151 14.38 -7.50 40.43
CA LEU A 151 14.11 -7.20 41.84
C LEU A 151 12.67 -7.54 42.26
N TYR A 152 11.77 -7.69 41.29
CA TYR A 152 10.34 -7.91 41.50
C TYR A 152 9.89 -9.21 40.84
N ASN A 153 9.01 -9.95 41.51
CA ASN A 153 8.41 -11.19 41.00
C ASN A 153 7.23 -10.89 40.04
N GLU A 154 7.42 -9.96 39.12
CA GLU A 154 6.43 -9.69 38.08
C GLU A 154 6.68 -10.62 36.88
N PRO A 155 5.66 -11.38 36.41
CA PRO A 155 5.85 -12.36 35.34
C PRO A 155 6.46 -11.77 34.06
N ASN A 156 5.98 -10.59 33.64
CA ASN A 156 6.49 -9.92 32.44
C ASN A 156 7.94 -9.46 32.60
N LEU A 157 8.31 -8.98 33.80
CA LEU A 157 9.68 -8.55 34.09
C LEU A 157 10.63 -9.75 34.11
N LEU A 158 10.25 -10.84 34.79
CA LEU A 158 11.00 -12.11 34.81
C LEU A 158 11.25 -12.62 33.39
N LEU A 159 10.21 -12.63 32.57
CA LEU A 159 10.28 -13.09 31.18
C LEU A 159 11.22 -12.23 30.34
N THR A 160 11.07 -10.90 30.42
CA THR A 160 11.88 -9.95 29.65
C THR A 160 13.35 -9.99 30.11
N SER A 161 13.59 -10.14 31.42
CA SER A 161 14.93 -10.36 31.99
C SER A 161 15.58 -11.63 31.47
N MET A 162 14.85 -12.75 31.46
CA MET A 162 15.36 -14.02 30.92
C MET A 162 15.72 -13.91 29.43
N ARG A 163 14.87 -13.23 28.64
CA ARG A 163 15.15 -12.98 27.22
C ARG A 163 16.36 -12.08 27.02
N ALA A 164 16.50 -11.00 27.81
CA ALA A 164 17.68 -10.14 27.76
C ALA A 164 18.97 -10.93 28.06
N LEU A 165 18.94 -11.76 29.11
CA LEU A 165 20.07 -12.62 29.46
C LEU A 165 20.39 -13.62 28.33
N ALA A 166 19.38 -14.30 27.79
CA ALA A 166 19.56 -15.24 26.68
C ALA A 166 20.13 -14.54 25.43
N SER A 167 19.67 -13.34 25.09
CA SER A 167 20.21 -12.57 23.95
C SER A 167 21.68 -12.18 24.10
N ILE A 168 22.20 -12.16 25.33
CA ILE A 168 23.62 -11.90 25.62
C ILE A 168 24.42 -13.20 25.58
N GLN A 169 23.91 -14.25 26.23
CA GLN A 169 24.66 -15.50 26.48
C GLN A 169 24.61 -16.50 25.33
N GLU A 170 23.53 -16.51 24.55
CA GLU A 170 23.30 -17.51 23.51
C GLU A 170 24.11 -17.19 22.25
N THR A 171 25.41 -17.51 22.25
CA THR A 171 26.28 -17.18 21.11
C THR A 171 25.94 -17.99 19.87
N ALA A 172 25.65 -19.28 20.03
CA ALA A 172 25.42 -20.23 18.95
C ALA A 172 24.21 -19.85 18.09
N THR A 173 23.09 -19.43 18.68
CA THR A 173 21.91 -19.02 17.90
C THR A 173 22.22 -17.78 17.04
N HIS A 174 22.91 -16.76 17.55
CA HIS A 174 23.25 -15.62 16.68
C HIS A 174 24.31 -15.97 15.63
N GLU A 175 25.25 -16.87 15.94
CA GLU A 175 26.23 -17.37 14.97
C GLU A 175 25.56 -18.20 13.87
N LEU A 176 24.43 -18.84 14.17
CA LEU A 176 23.59 -19.52 13.19
C LEU A 176 22.83 -18.51 12.29
N TRP A 177 22.21 -17.49 12.89
CA TRP A 177 21.38 -16.53 12.15
C TRP A 177 22.19 -15.48 11.38
N SER A 178 23.32 -15.00 11.92
CA SER A 178 24.07 -13.89 11.34
C SER A 178 24.71 -14.15 9.96
N PRO A 179 25.25 -15.35 9.63
CA PRO A 179 25.67 -15.68 8.27
C PRO A 179 24.46 -15.84 7.34
N GLY A 180 23.36 -16.39 7.87
CA GLY A 180 22.11 -16.57 7.13
C GLY A 180 21.60 -15.26 6.54
N LEU A 181 21.69 -14.16 7.29
CA LEU A 181 21.35 -12.81 6.81
C LEU A 181 22.17 -12.36 5.59
N LYS A 182 23.45 -12.76 5.53
CA LYS A 182 24.37 -12.33 4.47
C LYS A 182 24.12 -13.06 3.16
N HIS A 183 23.66 -14.31 3.26
CA HIS A 183 23.63 -15.26 2.17
C HIS A 183 22.26 -15.92 2.02
N LEU A 184 21.17 -15.20 2.31
CA LEU A 184 19.79 -15.69 2.13
C LEU A 184 19.56 -16.29 0.73
N ASP A 185 20.17 -15.69 -0.27
CA ASP A 185 20.14 -16.13 -1.67
C ASP A 185 20.79 -17.50 -1.89
N LYS A 186 21.74 -17.90 -1.03
CA LYS A 186 22.37 -19.24 -1.05
C LYS A 186 21.67 -20.24 -0.13
N LEU A 187 20.89 -19.76 0.84
CA LEU A 187 20.26 -20.61 1.86
C LEU A 187 19.20 -21.56 1.30
N PHE A 188 18.68 -21.32 0.10
CA PHE A 188 17.65 -22.19 -0.49
C PHE A 188 18.12 -23.63 -0.69
N GLU A 189 19.43 -23.83 -0.92
CA GLU A 189 20.04 -25.15 -1.11
C GLU A 189 20.89 -25.57 0.10
N ASP A 190 21.01 -24.71 1.12
CA ASP A 190 21.89 -24.92 2.26
C ASP A 190 21.18 -25.68 3.39
N PRO A 191 21.76 -26.78 3.93
CA PRO A 191 21.21 -27.47 5.11
C PRO A 191 21.04 -26.56 6.35
N THR A 192 21.66 -25.38 6.35
CA THR A 192 21.51 -24.35 7.38
C THR A 192 20.05 -23.88 7.54
N ILE A 193 19.22 -23.93 6.50
CA ILE A 193 17.81 -23.54 6.62
C ILE A 193 17.05 -24.42 7.63
N GLU A 194 17.34 -25.72 7.68
CA GLU A 194 16.73 -26.65 8.63
C GLU A 194 17.23 -26.40 10.06
N GLN A 195 18.48 -25.95 10.22
CA GLN A 195 19.00 -25.51 11.52
C GLN A 195 18.31 -24.22 11.99
N LEU A 196 18.08 -23.25 11.09
CA LEU A 196 17.33 -22.03 11.40
C LEU A 196 15.90 -22.37 11.82
N LYS A 197 15.21 -23.25 11.08
CA LYS A 197 13.89 -23.77 11.45
C LYS A 197 13.91 -24.42 12.83
N LYS A 198 14.87 -25.32 13.09
CA LYS A 198 15.03 -25.97 14.40
C LYS A 198 15.23 -24.97 15.52
N SER A 199 15.97 -23.88 15.29
CA SER A 199 16.15 -22.83 16.30
C SER A 199 14.86 -22.06 16.60
N LEU A 200 13.91 -21.97 15.65
CA LEU A 200 12.58 -21.41 15.91
C LEU A 200 11.72 -22.33 16.78
N PHE A 201 11.95 -23.64 16.76
CA PHE A 201 11.28 -24.59 17.66
C PHE A 201 11.86 -24.60 19.08
N ASP A 202 13.03 -24.00 19.31
CA ASP A 202 13.59 -23.94 20.65
C ASP A 202 12.78 -22.98 21.55
N LYS A 203 12.14 -23.54 22.56
CA LYS A 203 11.27 -22.81 23.50
C LYS A 203 11.94 -21.61 24.17
N LYS A 204 13.24 -21.69 24.44
CA LYS A 204 13.99 -20.64 25.14
C LYS A 204 14.59 -19.63 24.18
N LEU A 205 14.87 -20.02 22.95
CA LEU A 205 15.68 -19.24 22.00
C LEU A 205 14.90 -18.77 20.76
N SER A 206 13.67 -19.24 20.56
CA SER A 206 12.84 -18.90 19.40
C SER A 206 12.64 -17.41 19.20
N PHE A 207 12.57 -16.61 20.28
CA PHE A 207 12.45 -15.15 20.19
C PHE A 207 13.67 -14.50 19.51
N ILE A 208 14.88 -15.06 19.67
CA ILE A 208 16.10 -14.59 18.99
C ILE A 208 15.94 -14.83 17.49
N GLY A 209 15.64 -16.07 17.09
CA GLY A 209 15.44 -16.41 15.67
C GLY A 209 14.31 -15.61 15.03
N ALA A 210 13.21 -15.41 15.76
CA ALA A 210 12.08 -14.61 15.31
C ALA A 210 12.48 -13.16 15.03
N ARG A 211 13.22 -12.50 15.93
CA ARG A 211 13.63 -11.10 15.75
C ARG A 211 14.60 -10.95 14.58
N TYR A 212 15.53 -11.89 14.40
CA TYR A 212 16.34 -11.97 13.19
C TYR A 212 15.51 -12.11 11.92
N LEU A 213 14.49 -12.97 11.93
CA LEU A 213 13.54 -13.11 10.82
C LEU A 213 12.79 -11.80 10.52
N SER A 214 12.40 -11.07 11.55
CA SER A 214 11.77 -9.75 11.41
C SER A 214 12.71 -8.74 10.74
N ASP A 215 13.98 -8.71 11.14
CA ASP A 215 14.99 -7.85 10.53
C ASP A 215 15.26 -8.23 9.07
N ILE A 216 15.25 -9.53 8.72
CA ILE A 216 15.31 -10.00 7.32
C ILE A 216 14.18 -9.39 6.51
N ILE A 217 12.96 -9.52 7.04
CA ILE A 217 11.76 -9.09 6.33
C ILE A 217 11.68 -7.57 6.24
N GLN A 218 12.17 -6.83 7.24
CA GLN A 218 12.16 -5.37 7.23
C GLN A 218 13.32 -4.78 6.42
N SER A 219 14.44 -5.48 6.28
CA SER A 219 15.56 -5.04 5.45
C SER A 219 15.09 -4.86 4.01
N ASN A 220 15.27 -3.67 3.44
CA ASN A 220 14.81 -3.34 2.09
C ASN A 220 15.86 -3.83 1.07
N PRO A 221 15.66 -4.97 0.40
CA PRO A 221 16.64 -5.49 -0.54
C PRO A 221 16.61 -4.66 -1.83
N GLN A 222 17.78 -4.48 -2.46
CA GLN A 222 17.84 -3.99 -3.84
C GLN A 222 17.21 -5.03 -4.79
N MET A 223 16.53 -4.54 -5.85
CA MET A 223 15.48 -5.25 -6.60
C MET A 223 15.82 -6.62 -7.20
N ASP A 224 17.08 -6.93 -7.52
CA ASP A 224 17.38 -8.07 -8.40
C ASP A 224 17.53 -9.42 -7.66
N SER A 225 17.66 -9.41 -6.32
CA SER A 225 17.79 -10.62 -5.46
C SER A 225 16.51 -10.94 -4.65
N GLU A 226 15.43 -10.18 -4.84
CA GLU A 226 14.27 -10.20 -3.94
C GLU A 226 13.52 -11.53 -3.88
N ILE A 227 13.38 -12.24 -5.00
CA ILE A 227 12.48 -13.41 -5.07
C ILE A 227 12.97 -14.55 -4.16
N TYR A 228 14.26 -14.86 -4.17
CA TYR A 228 14.83 -15.95 -3.36
C TYR A 228 14.83 -15.61 -1.87
N LYS A 229 15.23 -14.38 -1.51
CA LYS A 229 15.20 -13.91 -0.11
C LYS A 229 13.79 -13.97 0.46
N LEU A 230 12.80 -13.54 -0.32
CA LEU A 230 11.39 -13.61 0.06
C LEU A 230 10.88 -15.05 0.19
N LEU A 231 11.34 -15.97 -0.65
CA LEU A 231 10.95 -17.38 -0.57
C LEU A 231 11.49 -18.04 0.71
N VAL A 232 12.77 -17.82 1.03
CA VAL A 232 13.39 -18.33 2.27
C VAL A 232 12.72 -17.70 3.50
N ALA A 233 12.52 -16.39 3.51
CA ALA A 233 11.80 -15.71 4.60
C ALA A 233 10.38 -16.25 4.77
N SER A 234 9.69 -16.58 3.68
CA SER A 234 8.36 -17.20 3.71
C SER A 234 8.37 -18.56 4.40
N GLN A 235 9.34 -19.43 4.07
CA GLN A 235 9.46 -20.74 4.72
C GLN A 235 9.79 -20.62 6.21
N LEU A 236 10.67 -19.69 6.59
CA LEU A 236 11.00 -19.45 7.99
C LEU A 236 9.81 -18.88 8.76
N ILE A 237 8.98 -18.03 8.13
CA ILE A 237 7.72 -17.59 8.72
C ILE A 237 6.75 -18.75 8.85
N GLU A 238 6.60 -19.60 7.84
CA GLU A 238 5.75 -20.81 7.93
C GLU A 238 6.13 -21.65 9.12
N THR A 239 7.42 -21.89 9.32
CA THR A 239 7.92 -22.58 10.50
C THR A 239 7.64 -21.80 11.78
N TYR A 240 7.86 -20.48 11.81
CA TYR A 240 7.60 -19.70 13.02
C TYR A 240 6.11 -19.68 13.41
N VAL A 241 5.24 -19.61 12.40
CA VAL A 241 3.79 -19.75 12.48
C VAL A 241 3.40 -21.13 13.00
N GLU A 242 4.03 -22.19 12.49
CA GLU A 242 3.82 -23.56 12.93
C GLU A 242 4.22 -23.73 14.40
N VAL A 243 5.41 -23.27 14.79
CA VAL A 243 5.86 -23.26 16.19
C VAL A 243 4.86 -22.54 17.08
N ALA A 244 4.41 -21.35 16.65
CA ALA A 244 3.45 -20.55 17.38
C ALA A 244 2.10 -21.25 17.53
N SER A 245 1.72 -22.07 16.55
CA SER A 245 0.50 -22.88 16.62
C SER A 245 0.64 -24.17 17.45
N MET A 246 1.81 -24.81 17.44
CA MET A 246 2.01 -26.11 18.09
C MET A 246 2.32 -26.00 19.57
N VAL A 247 3.06 -24.96 19.98
CA VAL A 247 3.68 -24.92 21.31
C VAL A 247 3.24 -23.70 22.11
N TRP A 248 2.06 -23.17 21.82
CA TRP A 248 1.65 -21.84 22.25
C TRP A 248 1.58 -21.63 23.79
N LEU A 249 1.28 -22.68 24.57
CA LEU A 249 1.10 -22.62 26.03
C LEU A 249 2.45 -22.59 26.72
N GLU A 250 3.45 -23.03 26.00
CA GLU A 250 4.72 -23.45 26.52
C GLU A 250 5.85 -22.59 25.98
N VAL A 251 5.79 -22.18 24.73
CA VAL A 251 6.78 -21.34 24.07
C VAL A 251 6.38 -19.90 24.20
N ASP A 252 7.35 -19.11 24.64
CA ASP A 252 7.21 -17.68 24.81
C ASP A 252 7.34 -16.96 23.45
N VAL A 253 6.34 -17.18 22.59
CA VAL A 253 6.23 -16.58 21.26
C VAL A 253 6.08 -15.06 21.40
N GLU A 254 6.98 -14.33 20.76
CA GLU A 254 6.88 -12.89 20.66
C GLU A 254 5.90 -12.47 19.55
N TRP A 255 4.61 -12.45 19.88
CA TRP A 255 3.53 -12.18 18.93
C TRP A 255 3.63 -10.83 18.21
N ALA A 256 4.10 -9.79 18.90
CA ALA A 256 4.36 -8.50 18.26
C ALA A 256 5.37 -8.64 17.12
N ASN A 257 6.33 -9.54 17.27
CA ASN A 257 7.34 -9.81 16.27
C ASN A 257 6.83 -10.73 15.15
N LEU A 258 6.07 -11.78 15.47
CA LEU A 258 5.34 -12.57 14.47
C LEU A 258 4.44 -11.66 13.60
N SER A 259 3.69 -10.74 14.22
CA SER A 259 2.86 -9.76 13.52
C SER A 259 3.69 -8.86 12.59
N LYS A 260 4.84 -8.34 13.05
CA LYS A 260 5.77 -7.57 12.20
C LYS A 260 6.26 -8.39 11.00
N CYS A 261 6.65 -9.65 11.24
CA CYS A 261 7.10 -10.57 10.19
C CYS A 261 6.00 -10.78 9.13
N LEU A 262 4.78 -11.09 9.56
CA LEU A 262 3.64 -11.30 8.68
C LEU A 262 3.28 -10.05 7.89
N CYS A 263 3.19 -8.90 8.55
CA CYS A 263 2.91 -7.63 7.89
C CYS A 263 3.99 -7.27 6.86
N GLY A 264 5.26 -7.53 7.19
CA GLY A 264 6.38 -7.26 6.29
C GLY A 264 6.37 -8.15 5.04
N ILE A 265 5.99 -9.42 5.16
CA ILE A 265 5.81 -10.29 3.98
C ILE A 265 4.63 -9.86 3.14
N LEU A 266 3.48 -9.57 3.77
CA LEU A 266 2.28 -9.12 3.07
C LEU A 266 2.54 -7.85 2.24
N LYS A 267 3.30 -6.90 2.82
CA LYS A 267 3.74 -5.68 2.14
C LYS A 267 4.62 -5.94 0.91
N LYS A 268 5.56 -6.88 1.00
CA LYS A 268 6.56 -7.09 -0.05
C LYS A 268 6.09 -7.95 -1.22
N ARG A 269 5.33 -9.02 -0.95
CA ARG A 269 5.05 -10.05 -1.97
C ARG A 269 3.68 -9.91 -2.64
N GLY A 270 2.87 -8.97 -2.15
CA GLY A 270 1.44 -9.01 -2.36
C GLY A 270 0.83 -10.27 -1.72
N PHE A 271 -0.49 -10.31 -1.67
CA PHE A 271 -1.23 -11.26 -0.85
C PHE A 271 -1.06 -12.75 -1.23
N LYS A 272 -0.70 -13.05 -2.49
CA LYS A 272 -0.86 -14.39 -3.08
C LYS A 272 0.02 -15.49 -2.49
N VAL A 273 1.19 -15.18 -1.93
CA VAL A 273 2.12 -16.21 -1.44
C VAL A 273 2.12 -16.36 0.08
N GLY A 274 1.73 -15.32 0.84
CA GLY A 274 1.60 -15.42 2.29
C GLY A 274 0.29 -16.07 2.77
N LEU A 275 -0.71 -16.17 1.89
CA LEU A 275 -2.03 -16.69 2.24
C LEU A 275 -2.01 -18.17 2.69
N PRO A 276 -1.31 -19.12 2.03
CA PRO A 276 -1.28 -20.53 2.46
C PRO A 276 -0.64 -20.70 3.84
N THR A 277 0.45 -20.00 4.12
CA THR A 277 1.11 -19.95 5.43
C THR A 277 0.14 -19.52 6.54
N MET A 278 -0.60 -18.44 6.26
CA MET A 278 -1.57 -17.90 7.21
C MET A 278 -2.80 -18.80 7.34
N LEU A 279 -3.31 -19.35 6.24
CA LEU A 279 -4.38 -20.34 6.28
C LEU A 279 -3.95 -21.56 7.09
N HIS A 280 -2.70 -22.01 6.96
CA HIS A 280 -2.14 -23.09 7.77
C HIS A 280 -2.14 -22.70 9.25
N PHE A 281 -1.65 -21.50 9.60
CA PHE A 281 -1.74 -20.95 10.96
C PHE A 281 -3.17 -21.05 11.50
N PHE A 282 -4.13 -20.42 10.81
CA PHE A 282 -5.52 -20.37 11.26
C PHE A 282 -6.19 -21.75 11.26
N SER A 283 -5.80 -22.66 10.35
CA SER A 283 -6.33 -24.03 10.34
C SER A 283 -5.78 -24.86 11.52
N GLY A 284 -4.50 -24.68 11.86
CA GLY A 284 -3.90 -25.25 13.07
C GLY A 284 -4.60 -24.70 14.31
N LEU A 285 -4.85 -23.39 14.34
CA LEU A 285 -5.60 -22.72 15.40
C LEU A 285 -7.05 -23.22 15.53
N VAL A 286 -7.77 -23.44 14.42
CA VAL A 286 -9.17 -23.91 14.43
C VAL A 286 -9.30 -25.37 14.88
N ARG A 287 -8.26 -26.21 14.67
CA ARG A 287 -8.24 -27.63 15.03
C ARG A 287 -8.25 -27.90 16.55
N TYR A 288 -7.88 -26.92 17.37
CA TYR A 288 -7.94 -27.03 18.83
C TYR A 288 -9.23 -26.37 19.35
N GLU A 289 -10.36 -27.06 19.19
CA GLU A 289 -11.71 -26.56 19.51
C GLU A 289 -11.87 -26.10 20.96
N ASP A 290 -11.22 -26.77 21.91
CA ASP A 290 -11.25 -26.44 23.35
C ASP A 290 -10.29 -25.29 23.74
N GLU A 291 -9.41 -24.84 22.84
CA GLU A 291 -8.40 -23.81 23.11
C GLU A 291 -8.57 -22.55 22.26
N ARG A 292 -9.69 -22.42 21.51
CA ARG A 292 -10.05 -21.22 20.73
C ARG A 292 -10.01 -19.91 21.53
N GLU A 293 -10.25 -20.01 22.84
CA GLU A 293 -10.42 -18.88 23.77
C GLU A 293 -9.13 -18.16 24.18
N HIS A 294 -8.09 -18.21 23.38
CA HIS A 294 -6.72 -18.14 23.89
C HIS A 294 -5.79 -17.70 22.72
N ILE A 295 -6.20 -18.05 21.50
CA ILE A 295 -5.65 -17.71 20.15
C ILE A 295 -5.69 -16.24 19.83
N VAL A 296 -6.66 -15.63 20.44
CA VAL A 296 -7.19 -14.36 20.06
C VAL A 296 -6.44 -13.23 20.81
N GLU A 297 -5.68 -13.57 21.86
CA GLU A 297 -5.04 -12.65 22.82
C GLU A 297 -4.04 -11.67 22.18
N ARG A 298 -3.49 -11.98 21.00
CA ARG A 298 -2.30 -11.26 20.49
C ARG A 298 -2.26 -11.04 18.98
N ILE A 299 -3.39 -11.19 18.30
CA ILE A 299 -3.50 -10.94 16.85
C ILE A 299 -4.08 -9.54 16.61
N VAL A 300 -3.21 -8.64 16.13
CA VAL A 300 -3.51 -7.26 15.69
C VAL A 300 -4.07 -6.37 16.80
N ASP A 301 -3.16 -5.75 17.55
CA ASP A 301 -3.45 -4.77 18.59
C ASP A 301 -4.05 -3.47 18.00
N SER A 302 -5.29 -3.16 18.40
CA SER A 302 -6.05 -1.94 18.10
C SER A 302 -5.95 -0.88 19.21
N SER A 303 -5.29 -1.17 20.34
CA SER A 303 -5.01 -0.16 21.38
C SER A 303 -4.13 1.00 20.84
N PHE A 304 -3.41 0.77 19.73
CA PHE A 304 -2.70 1.81 18.99
C PHE A 304 -3.62 2.83 18.29
N ILE A 305 -4.87 2.49 17.96
CA ILE A 305 -5.91 3.43 17.49
C ILE A 305 -6.24 4.43 18.61
N VAL A 306 -6.29 3.92 19.85
CA VAL A 306 -6.81 4.63 21.02
C VAL A 306 -5.81 5.65 21.58
N GLU A 307 -4.51 5.34 21.57
CA GLU A 307 -3.51 6.23 22.17
C GLU A 307 -3.09 7.42 21.27
N ASN A 308 -3.24 7.30 19.95
CA ASN A 308 -2.77 8.33 19.00
C ASN A 308 -3.88 9.08 18.25
N GLY A 309 -5.15 8.65 18.34
CA GLY A 309 -6.18 9.00 17.34
C GLY A 309 -6.96 10.31 17.55
N VAL A 310 -7.22 10.80 18.75
CA VAL A 310 -8.42 11.65 18.93
C VAL A 310 -8.16 13.17 19.06
N TYR A 311 -6.99 13.61 19.53
CA TYR A 311 -6.72 15.05 19.70
C TYR A 311 -5.72 15.63 18.71
N ASN A 312 -5.18 14.82 17.80
CA ASN A 312 -4.11 15.24 16.89
C ASN A 312 -4.27 14.69 15.46
N LEU A 313 -5.49 14.43 14.99
CA LEU A 313 -5.76 14.02 13.60
C LEU A 313 -5.20 14.98 12.53
N LYS A 314 -4.87 16.24 12.90
CA LYS A 314 -4.18 17.19 12.01
C LYS A 314 -2.64 17.07 11.99
N ASN A 315 -2.00 16.43 12.97
CA ASN A 315 -0.53 16.45 13.14
C ASN A 315 0.11 15.08 13.47
N ALA A 316 -0.65 14.13 14.02
CA ALA A 316 -0.17 12.76 14.17
C ALA A 316 -0.40 12.06 12.84
N GLY A 317 0.61 12.10 11.98
CA GLY A 317 0.68 11.22 10.83
C GLY A 317 0.61 9.77 11.31
N ILE A 318 -0.60 9.19 11.33
CA ILE A 318 -0.85 7.76 11.52
C ILE A 318 -0.41 7.07 10.22
N PHE A 319 0.90 7.12 9.97
CA PHE A 319 1.55 6.45 8.86
C PHE A 319 1.90 5.04 9.32
N GLY A 320 1.20 4.02 8.80
CA GLY A 320 1.61 2.63 9.00
C GLY A 320 0.47 1.63 9.09
N TRP A 321 -0.77 2.09 9.30
CA TRP A 321 -1.96 1.24 9.22
C TRP A 321 -2.32 1.03 7.76
N ASN A 322 -2.26 -0.21 7.31
CA ASN A 322 -2.76 -0.57 5.99
C ASN A 322 -3.89 -1.60 6.14
N LEU A 323 -5.03 -1.13 6.69
CA LEU A 323 -6.27 -1.90 6.75
C LEU A 323 -6.61 -2.49 5.37
N ASP A 324 -6.26 -1.77 4.30
CA ASP A 324 -6.47 -2.19 2.92
C ASP A 324 -5.62 -3.42 2.57
N GLU A 325 -4.33 -3.43 2.91
CA GLU A 325 -3.43 -4.58 2.74
C GLU A 325 -3.88 -5.78 3.60
N CYS A 326 -4.41 -5.53 4.80
CA CYS A 326 -4.88 -6.57 5.71
C CYS A 326 -6.29 -7.08 5.37
N THR A 327 -7.07 -6.39 4.53
CA THR A 327 -8.49 -6.71 4.29
C THR A 327 -8.70 -8.16 3.88
N SER A 328 -7.96 -8.63 2.87
CA SER A 328 -8.11 -10.01 2.38
C SER A 328 -7.71 -11.04 3.44
N PHE A 329 -6.74 -10.70 4.31
CA PHE A 329 -6.32 -11.54 5.42
C PHE A 329 -7.42 -11.61 6.47
N CYS A 330 -7.88 -10.46 6.95
CA CYS A 330 -8.90 -10.38 7.97
C CYS A 330 -10.18 -11.07 7.55
N LEU A 331 -10.66 -10.87 6.32
CA LEU A 331 -11.85 -11.55 5.82
C LEU A 331 -11.68 -13.06 5.70
N THR A 332 -10.53 -13.52 5.22
CA THR A 332 -10.27 -14.97 5.11
C THR A 332 -10.26 -15.61 6.51
N SER A 333 -9.57 -15.00 7.46
CA SER A 333 -9.54 -15.47 8.86
C SER A 333 -10.93 -15.42 9.50
N LEU A 334 -11.69 -14.34 9.31
CA LEU A 334 -13.08 -14.25 9.80
C LEU A 334 -13.96 -15.31 9.17
N SER A 335 -13.77 -15.63 7.88
CA SER A 335 -14.50 -16.71 7.22
C SER A 335 -14.14 -18.08 7.75
N MET A 336 -12.88 -18.33 8.10
CA MET A 336 -12.49 -19.56 8.76
C MET A 336 -13.07 -19.66 10.17
N LEU A 337 -13.04 -18.57 10.94
CA LEU A 337 -13.51 -18.55 12.33
C LEU A 337 -15.03 -18.68 12.44
N SER A 338 -15.76 -17.94 11.60
CA SER A 338 -17.23 -17.96 11.56
C SER A 338 -17.81 -19.12 10.77
N GLY A 339 -17.01 -19.76 9.90
CA GLY A 339 -17.50 -20.71 8.90
C GLY A 339 -18.20 -20.06 7.72
N SER A 340 -18.17 -18.72 7.59
CA SER A 340 -18.96 -17.98 6.62
C SER A 340 -18.27 -16.77 5.99
N LYS A 341 -18.58 -16.50 4.72
CA LYS A 341 -18.19 -15.24 4.04
C LYS A 341 -19.22 -14.13 4.22
N ASP A 342 -20.38 -14.44 4.79
CA ASP A 342 -21.43 -13.47 5.02
C ASP A 342 -21.09 -12.57 6.23
N ILE A 343 -21.28 -11.26 6.07
CA ILE A 343 -20.97 -10.30 7.12
C ILE A 343 -21.89 -10.43 8.34
N TYR A 344 -23.19 -10.74 8.17
CA TYR A 344 -24.09 -10.92 9.31
C TYR A 344 -23.70 -12.14 10.12
N GLU A 345 -23.32 -13.23 9.46
CA GLU A 345 -22.83 -14.43 10.16
C GLU A 345 -21.52 -14.15 10.89
N GLN A 346 -20.60 -13.37 10.30
CA GLN A 346 -19.36 -12.95 10.96
C GLN A 346 -19.60 -12.02 12.16
N LEU A 347 -20.46 -11.01 12.02
CA LEU A 347 -20.82 -10.11 13.12
C LEU A 347 -21.57 -10.84 14.23
N SER A 348 -22.49 -11.75 13.88
CA SER A 348 -23.20 -12.62 14.82
C SER A 348 -22.25 -13.54 15.56
N PHE A 349 -21.27 -14.14 14.87
CA PHE A 349 -20.21 -14.95 15.48
C PHE A 349 -19.45 -14.15 16.55
N ILE A 350 -19.08 -12.91 16.26
CA ILE A 350 -18.36 -12.03 17.21
C ILE A 350 -19.23 -11.63 18.40
N GLN A 351 -20.51 -11.35 18.16
CA GLN A 351 -21.48 -11.05 19.21
C GLN A 351 -21.75 -12.26 20.12
N ARG A 352 -21.59 -13.50 19.61
CA ARG A 352 -21.77 -14.75 20.35
C ARG A 352 -20.47 -15.34 20.90
N ILE A 353 -19.33 -14.74 20.59
CA ILE A 353 -18.04 -15.22 21.08
C ILE A 353 -18.04 -15.21 22.62
N ASN A 354 -17.54 -16.28 23.24
CA ASN A 354 -17.58 -16.40 24.70
C ASN A 354 -16.74 -15.28 25.36
N ALA A 355 -17.04 -14.99 26.63
CA ALA A 355 -16.44 -13.86 27.34
C ALA A 355 -14.91 -13.94 27.45
N LYS A 356 -14.34 -15.15 27.53
CA LYS A 356 -12.89 -15.34 27.59
C LYS A 356 -12.24 -14.96 26.26
N THR A 357 -12.70 -15.53 25.16
CA THR A 357 -12.25 -15.14 23.81
C THR A 357 -12.48 -13.66 23.56
N ARG A 358 -13.65 -13.12 23.93
CA ARG A 358 -13.94 -11.68 23.77
C ARG A 358 -12.91 -10.78 24.44
N ARG A 359 -12.55 -11.05 25.71
CA ARG A 359 -11.53 -10.27 26.44
C ARG A 359 -10.16 -10.28 25.79
N LEU A 360 -9.87 -11.34 25.06
CA LEU A 360 -8.58 -11.52 24.39
C LEU A 360 -8.57 -10.86 23.01
N LEU A 361 -9.71 -10.84 22.33
CA LEU A 361 -9.94 -10.16 21.05
C LEU A 361 -10.16 -8.65 21.29
N GLU A 362 -10.34 -8.25 22.54
CA GLU A 362 -10.61 -6.88 22.94
C GLU A 362 -9.44 -5.99 22.55
N GLY A 363 -9.76 -4.92 21.83
CA GLY A 363 -8.72 -4.10 21.24
C GLY A 363 -8.05 -4.80 20.05
N THR A 364 -8.76 -5.52 19.20
CA THR A 364 -8.26 -5.97 17.89
C THR A 364 -9.24 -5.61 16.78
N THR A 365 -8.80 -5.60 15.51
CA THR A 365 -9.72 -5.35 14.38
C THR A 365 -10.68 -6.51 14.11
N PHE A 366 -10.48 -7.68 14.74
CA PHE A 366 -11.33 -8.87 14.60
C PHE A 366 -12.56 -8.85 15.52
N LEU A 367 -12.59 -7.96 16.51
CA LEU A 367 -13.74 -7.74 17.40
C LEU A 367 -14.46 -6.41 17.12
N ASP A 368 -13.85 -5.56 16.32
CA ASP A 368 -14.39 -4.26 15.97
C ASP A 368 -15.29 -4.40 14.74
N ASP A 369 -16.59 -4.30 14.97
CA ASP A 369 -17.63 -4.40 13.94
C ASP A 369 -17.47 -3.35 12.82
N LEU A 370 -16.94 -2.16 13.14
CA LEU A 370 -16.67 -1.12 12.15
C LEU A 370 -15.50 -1.52 11.23
N CYS A 371 -14.44 -2.08 11.80
CA CYS A 371 -13.30 -2.59 11.02
C CYS A 371 -13.74 -3.73 10.10
N ILE A 372 -14.60 -4.63 10.59
CA ILE A 372 -15.12 -5.76 9.81
C ILE A 372 -16.01 -5.27 8.68
N ALA A 373 -16.93 -4.36 8.97
CA ALA A 373 -17.73 -3.70 7.95
C ALA A 373 -16.82 -3.05 6.89
N TYR A 374 -15.79 -2.32 7.30
CA TYR A 374 -14.82 -1.73 6.39
C TYR A 374 -14.10 -2.79 5.54
N TYR A 375 -13.66 -3.91 6.11
CA TYR A 375 -13.02 -4.98 5.36
C TYR A 375 -13.94 -5.56 4.28
N HIS A 376 -15.22 -5.78 4.60
CA HIS A 376 -16.21 -6.23 3.60
C HIS A 376 -16.36 -5.20 2.48
N LEU A 377 -16.55 -3.92 2.82
CA LEU A 377 -16.62 -2.84 1.83
C LEU A 377 -15.36 -2.76 0.96
N LYS A 378 -14.19 -2.83 1.57
CA LYS A 378 -12.90 -2.76 0.89
C LYS A 378 -12.67 -3.96 -0.02
N SER A 379 -13.11 -5.15 0.36
CA SER A 379 -12.98 -6.35 -0.47
C SER A 379 -13.79 -6.27 -1.76
N LEU A 380 -14.90 -5.53 -1.70
CA LEU A 380 -15.76 -5.16 -2.82
C LEU A 380 -15.26 -3.89 -3.53
N SER A 381 -14.02 -3.45 -3.29
CA SER A 381 -13.44 -2.31 -4.01
C SER A 381 -12.76 -2.77 -5.32
N PRO A 382 -12.78 -1.93 -6.38
CA PRO A 382 -12.07 -2.21 -7.65
C PRO A 382 -10.57 -2.53 -7.52
N SER A 383 -9.91 -2.10 -6.44
CA SER A 383 -8.46 -2.33 -6.25
C SER A 383 -8.07 -3.75 -5.84
N THR A 384 -8.98 -4.52 -5.22
CA THR A 384 -8.64 -5.80 -4.57
C THR A 384 -8.88 -7.00 -5.45
N LEU A 385 -9.79 -6.89 -6.41
CA LEU A 385 -10.11 -7.98 -7.33
C LEU A 385 -9.33 -7.80 -8.65
N PRO A 386 -8.96 -8.90 -9.32
CA PRO A 386 -8.43 -8.84 -10.68
C PRO A 386 -9.37 -8.02 -11.57
N ILE A 387 -8.82 -7.13 -12.42
CA ILE A 387 -9.60 -6.28 -13.34
C ILE A 387 -10.64 -7.12 -14.11
N GLU A 388 -10.26 -8.34 -14.48
CA GLU A 388 -11.12 -9.31 -15.19
C GLU A 388 -12.40 -9.70 -14.45
N SER A 389 -12.46 -9.66 -13.12
CA SER A 389 -13.68 -10.06 -12.38
C SER A 389 -14.68 -8.91 -12.20
N TRP A 390 -14.26 -7.64 -12.34
CA TRP A 390 -15.19 -6.50 -12.33
C TRP A 390 -15.87 -6.27 -13.67
N VAL A 391 -15.19 -6.67 -14.76
CA VAL A 391 -15.70 -6.61 -16.13
C VAL A 391 -17.04 -7.33 -16.30
N THR A 392 -17.44 -8.21 -15.38
CA THR A 392 -18.69 -8.97 -15.47
C THR A 392 -19.79 -8.52 -14.50
N LEU A 393 -19.44 -7.94 -13.35
CA LEU A 393 -20.41 -7.58 -12.32
C LEU A 393 -20.79 -6.11 -12.46
N GLY A 394 -21.86 -5.85 -13.23
CA GLY A 394 -22.51 -4.54 -13.25
C GLY A 394 -22.70 -4.03 -11.82
N PHE A 395 -22.32 -2.79 -11.56
CA PHE A 395 -22.29 -2.19 -10.22
C PHE A 395 -23.62 -2.35 -9.46
N HIS A 396 -24.73 -2.49 -10.20
CA HIS A 396 -26.07 -2.76 -9.68
C HIS A 396 -26.27 -4.14 -9.04
N LEU A 397 -25.53 -5.19 -9.45
CA LEU A 397 -25.77 -6.56 -9.00
C LEU A 397 -25.20 -6.88 -7.61
N GLU A 398 -24.17 -6.15 -7.17
CA GLU A 398 -23.49 -6.41 -5.89
C GLU A 398 -23.75 -5.33 -4.84
N LEU A 399 -24.39 -4.21 -5.22
CA LEU A 399 -24.81 -3.17 -4.27
C LEU A 399 -25.60 -3.72 -3.07
N PRO A 400 -26.51 -4.70 -3.24
CA PRO A 400 -27.20 -5.30 -2.10
C PRO A 400 -26.28 -5.97 -1.07
N LYS A 401 -25.08 -6.42 -1.47
CA LYS A 401 -24.09 -7.00 -0.56
C LYS A 401 -23.31 -5.94 0.22
N LEU A 402 -23.28 -4.69 -0.25
CA LEU A 402 -22.69 -3.57 0.47
C LEU A 402 -23.58 -3.07 1.60
N GLY A 403 -24.90 -3.11 1.42
CA GLY A 403 -25.90 -2.59 2.36
C GLY A 403 -25.64 -2.97 3.82
N PRO A 404 -25.43 -4.25 4.16
CA PRO A 404 -25.14 -4.67 5.54
C PRO A 404 -23.90 -3.98 6.14
N ALA A 405 -22.78 -3.97 5.42
CA ALA A 405 -21.54 -3.36 5.90
C ALA A 405 -21.66 -1.84 6.00
N LEU A 406 -22.31 -1.20 5.01
CA LEU A 406 -22.61 0.22 5.04
C LEU A 406 -23.49 0.56 6.26
N SER A 407 -24.54 -0.22 6.51
CA SER A 407 -25.47 0.02 7.60
C SER A 407 -24.79 0.04 8.97
N VAL A 408 -23.78 -0.82 9.19
CA VAL A 408 -23.00 -0.85 10.43
C VAL A 408 -22.22 0.45 10.62
N LEU A 409 -21.55 0.95 9.58
CA LEU A 409 -20.82 2.21 9.64
C LEU A 409 -21.76 3.42 9.77
N VAL A 410 -22.88 3.42 9.06
CA VAL A 410 -23.89 4.49 9.12
C VAL A 410 -24.54 4.54 10.51
N GLN A 411 -24.93 3.40 11.07
CA GLN A 411 -25.47 3.33 12.43
C GLN A 411 -24.47 3.89 13.45
N ALA A 412 -23.19 3.57 13.31
CA ALA A 412 -22.15 4.09 14.19
C ALA A 412 -21.92 5.60 14.05
N LEU A 413 -22.21 6.20 12.89
CA LEU A 413 -22.23 7.66 12.75
C LEU A 413 -23.38 8.31 13.56
N ASP A 414 -24.49 7.59 13.74
CA ASP A 414 -25.69 8.04 14.44
C ASP A 414 -25.56 7.90 15.96
N GLU A 415 -24.59 7.11 16.44
CA GLU A 415 -24.36 6.88 17.86
C GLU A 415 -23.90 8.16 18.58
N THR A 416 -24.81 8.86 19.25
CA THR A 416 -24.50 10.04 20.07
C THR A 416 -23.76 9.68 21.36
N ASN A 417 -23.91 8.45 21.84
CA ASN A 417 -23.38 8.01 23.13
C ASN A 417 -21.91 7.56 23.05
N SER A 418 -21.36 7.38 21.85
CA SER A 418 -19.99 6.92 21.63
C SER A 418 -19.27 7.82 20.61
N PRO A 419 -18.77 9.01 21.03
CA PRO A 419 -18.10 9.93 20.12
C PRO A 419 -16.88 9.29 19.44
N PHE A 420 -16.23 8.33 20.10
CA PHE A 420 -15.12 7.58 19.53
C PHE A 420 -15.55 6.67 18.36
N ARG A 421 -16.60 5.84 18.55
CA ARG A 421 -17.12 4.99 17.45
C ARG A 421 -17.56 5.81 16.26
N ARG A 422 -18.23 6.94 16.50
CA ARG A 422 -18.60 7.89 15.45
C ARG A 422 -17.39 8.40 14.66
N LEU A 423 -16.30 8.79 15.34
CA LEU A 423 -15.08 9.25 14.67
C LEU A 423 -14.40 8.14 13.85
N VAL A 424 -14.36 6.91 14.37
CA VAL A 424 -13.83 5.75 13.63
C VAL A 424 -14.69 5.46 12.40
N ALA A 425 -16.01 5.46 12.54
CA ALA A 425 -16.93 5.28 11.42
C ALA A 425 -16.76 6.37 10.36
N GLU A 426 -16.66 7.65 10.77
CA GLU A 426 -16.40 8.77 9.86
C GLU A 426 -15.08 8.60 9.10
N PHE A 427 -14.03 8.18 9.79
CA PHE A 427 -12.73 7.88 9.18
C PHE A 427 -12.83 6.73 8.16
N LEU A 428 -13.44 5.61 8.53
CA LEU A 428 -13.57 4.42 7.67
C LEU A 428 -14.47 4.69 6.46
N ILE A 429 -15.55 5.46 6.62
CA ILE A 429 -16.41 5.88 5.50
C ILE A 429 -15.63 6.78 4.54
N ARG A 430 -14.89 7.79 5.05
CA ARG A 430 -14.06 8.64 4.20
C ARG A 430 -12.98 7.85 3.46
N LYS A 431 -12.37 6.89 4.15
CA LYS A 431 -11.38 5.99 3.57
C LYS A 431 -12.02 5.09 2.50
N PHE A 432 -13.24 4.60 2.70
CA PHE A 432 -13.97 3.86 1.67
C PHE A 432 -14.32 4.75 0.45
N CYS A 433 -14.79 5.97 0.69
CA CYS A 433 -15.03 6.98 -0.35
C CYS A 433 -13.78 7.30 -1.18
N SER A 434 -12.59 7.28 -0.58
CA SER A 434 -11.34 7.58 -1.29
C SER A 434 -10.88 6.46 -2.22
N LEU A 435 -11.49 5.28 -2.17
CA LEU A 435 -11.09 4.14 -3.01
C LEU A 435 -11.55 4.26 -4.46
N SER A 436 -12.70 4.88 -4.70
CA SER A 436 -13.24 5.21 -6.02
C SER A 436 -14.49 6.08 -5.90
N ARG A 437 -14.85 6.80 -6.96
CA ARG A 437 -16.14 7.50 -7.10
C ARG A 437 -17.31 6.57 -6.83
N TYR A 438 -17.24 5.34 -7.31
CA TYR A 438 -18.35 4.40 -7.20
C TYR A 438 -18.59 3.96 -5.75
N CYS A 439 -17.57 3.97 -4.90
CA CYS A 439 -17.74 3.81 -3.45
C CYS A 439 -18.53 4.99 -2.84
N LYS A 440 -18.31 6.22 -3.33
CA LYS A 440 -19.11 7.39 -2.94
C LYS A 440 -20.55 7.28 -3.42
N LEU A 441 -20.76 6.87 -4.67
CA LEU A 441 -22.09 6.68 -5.23
C LEU A 441 -22.87 5.60 -4.46
N ALA A 442 -22.22 4.49 -4.09
CA ALA A 442 -22.83 3.46 -3.25
C ALA A 442 -23.31 4.00 -1.90
N LEU A 443 -22.55 4.90 -1.28
CA LEU A 443 -22.96 5.58 -0.05
C LEU A 443 -24.12 6.57 -0.28
N CYS A 444 -24.17 7.25 -1.43
CA CYS A 444 -25.27 8.17 -1.75
C CYS A 444 -26.59 7.43 -2.02
N LEU A 445 -26.53 6.21 -2.53
CA LEU A 445 -27.71 5.37 -2.79
C LEU A 445 -28.35 4.84 -1.50
N GLU A 446 -27.59 4.78 -0.41
CA GLU A 446 -28.15 4.58 0.92
C GLU A 446 -28.87 5.86 1.37
N ASN A 447 -30.18 5.90 1.16
CA ASN A 447 -31.08 7.05 1.41
C ASN A 447 -30.87 7.72 2.79
N THR A 448 -30.39 6.96 3.78
CA THR A 448 -30.10 7.44 5.15
C THR A 448 -29.02 8.52 5.19
N LEU A 449 -28.04 8.48 4.27
CA LEU A 449 -26.91 9.41 4.25
C LEU A 449 -27.16 10.71 3.48
N SER A 450 -28.19 10.75 2.63
CA SER A 450 -28.53 11.93 1.81
C SER A 450 -28.81 13.19 2.65
N SER A 451 -29.22 13.02 3.91
CA SER A 451 -29.50 14.11 4.85
C SER A 451 -28.26 14.69 5.56
N ARG A 452 -27.07 14.11 5.38
CA ARG A 452 -25.87 14.47 6.14
C ARG A 452 -24.80 15.19 5.30
N PRO A 453 -24.65 16.52 5.48
CA PRO A 453 -23.63 17.30 4.78
C PRO A 453 -22.18 17.00 5.22
N CYS A 454 -21.97 16.13 6.21
CA CYS A 454 -20.65 15.73 6.74
C CYS A 454 -19.75 15.05 5.69
N LEU A 455 -20.33 14.56 4.60
CA LEU A 455 -19.64 13.98 3.44
C LEU A 455 -19.55 14.96 2.25
N GLY A 456 -19.85 16.24 2.48
CA GLY A 456 -19.75 17.27 1.45
C GLY A 456 -18.35 17.36 0.84
N PRO A 457 -18.21 18.01 -0.33
CA PRO A 457 -16.97 18.06 -1.13
C PRO A 457 -15.75 18.72 -0.45
N LEU A 458 -15.84 19.12 0.83
CA LEU A 458 -14.76 19.79 1.56
C LEU A 458 -13.79 18.80 2.24
N SER A 459 -12.54 18.84 1.74
CA SER A 459 -11.28 18.30 2.31
C SER A 459 -10.98 16.79 2.27
N LEU A 460 -11.73 15.99 1.49
CA LEU A 460 -11.20 14.66 1.08
C LEU A 460 -9.80 14.77 0.46
N GLY A 461 -9.51 15.90 -0.21
CA GLY A 461 -8.19 16.24 -0.71
C GLY A 461 -7.09 16.22 0.37
N GLU A 462 -7.32 16.73 1.58
CA GLU A 462 -6.28 16.81 2.62
C GLU A 462 -5.99 15.44 3.26
N ILE A 463 -7.02 14.62 3.46
CA ILE A 463 -6.91 13.26 4.03
C ILE A 463 -6.38 12.28 2.97
N GLY A 464 -6.84 12.37 1.72
CA GLY A 464 -6.40 11.52 0.62
C GLY A 464 -4.93 11.67 0.26
N ILE A 465 -4.34 12.86 0.46
CA ILE A 465 -2.89 13.12 0.24
C ILE A 465 -2.02 12.21 1.12
N GLN A 466 -2.44 11.89 2.34
CA GLN A 466 -1.62 11.16 3.30
C GLN A 466 -1.94 9.66 3.36
N ILE A 467 -3.16 9.25 3.02
CA ILE A 467 -3.68 7.94 3.41
C ILE A 467 -3.72 6.92 2.25
N ASP A 468 -3.61 7.33 0.99
CA ASP A 468 -3.98 6.42 -0.12
C ASP A 468 -3.11 6.45 -1.38
N ARG A 469 -1.83 6.80 -1.25
CA ARG A 469 -0.90 6.27 -2.24
C ARG A 469 -0.58 4.85 -1.81
N PRO A 470 -0.93 3.81 -2.59
CA PRO A 470 -0.48 2.45 -2.29
C PRO A 470 1.01 2.56 -1.99
N THR A 471 1.39 2.15 -0.79
CA THR A 471 2.72 2.27 -0.22
C THR A 471 3.69 1.59 -1.16
N LYS A 472 4.22 2.35 -2.15
CA LYS A 472 5.00 1.90 -3.31
C LYS A 472 5.07 0.38 -3.36
N SER A 473 3.96 -0.28 -3.71
CA SER A 473 4.08 -1.70 -4.03
C SER A 473 5.15 -1.77 -5.11
N SER A 474 6.14 -2.65 -4.94
CA SER A 474 7.40 -2.64 -5.69
C SER A 474 7.21 -2.70 -7.22
N LEU A 475 6.00 -3.04 -7.67
CA LEU A 475 5.56 -2.95 -9.05
C LEU A 475 5.30 -1.49 -9.40
N LYS A 476 6.23 -0.86 -10.12
CA LYS A 476 6.00 0.43 -10.79
C LYS A 476 4.62 0.38 -11.46
N PRO A 477 3.71 1.33 -11.17
CA PRO A 477 2.38 1.30 -11.73
C PRO A 477 2.48 1.21 -13.25
N LYS A 478 1.78 0.23 -13.84
CA LYS A 478 1.72 0.10 -15.29
C LYS A 478 0.99 1.33 -15.82
N ARG A 479 1.74 2.19 -16.52
CA ARG A 479 1.15 3.31 -17.23
C ARG A 479 0.51 2.79 -18.51
N GLU A 480 -0.71 3.24 -18.76
CA GLU A 480 -1.41 3.02 -20.01
C GLU A 480 -1.22 4.25 -20.90
N TYR A 481 -1.14 4.01 -22.21
CA TYR A 481 -1.03 5.05 -23.22
C TYR A 481 -2.12 4.84 -24.24
N PHE A 482 -2.93 5.87 -24.47
CA PHE A 482 -3.85 5.90 -25.59
C PHE A 482 -3.28 6.79 -26.67
N ILE A 483 -3.40 6.34 -27.92
CA ILE A 483 -3.05 7.12 -29.10
C ILE A 483 -4.32 7.28 -29.92
N ARG A 484 -4.64 8.51 -30.28
CA ARG A 484 -5.72 8.80 -31.23
C ARG A 484 -5.16 9.48 -32.47
N LEU A 485 -5.80 9.23 -33.61
CA LEU A 485 -5.57 9.97 -34.84
C LEU A 485 -6.79 10.83 -35.13
N THR A 486 -6.54 12.12 -35.30
CA THR A 486 -7.54 13.08 -35.75
C THR A 486 -7.22 13.51 -37.19
N VAL A 487 -8.26 13.62 -38.01
CA VAL A 487 -8.17 14.08 -39.40
C VAL A 487 -9.11 15.27 -39.52
N ASP A 488 -8.53 16.44 -39.78
CA ASP A 488 -9.27 17.71 -39.84
C ASP A 488 -10.10 17.98 -38.57
N GLY A 489 -9.56 17.57 -37.41
CA GLY A 489 -10.20 17.71 -36.10
C GLY A 489 -11.15 16.56 -35.71
N ILE A 490 -11.49 15.66 -36.64
CA ILE A 490 -12.40 14.54 -36.41
C ILE A 490 -11.61 13.33 -35.95
N CYS A 491 -12.02 12.67 -34.85
CA CYS A 491 -11.35 11.47 -34.37
C CYS A 491 -11.71 10.28 -35.27
N ARG A 492 -10.70 9.70 -35.93
CA ARG A 492 -10.88 8.58 -36.87
C ARG A 492 -10.42 7.24 -36.32
N PHE A 493 -9.47 7.27 -35.40
CA PHE A 493 -8.84 6.05 -34.90
C PHE A 493 -8.35 6.26 -33.48
N VAL A 494 -8.52 5.22 -32.66
CA VAL A 494 -8.01 5.16 -31.30
C VAL A 494 -7.42 3.78 -31.07
N THR A 495 -6.30 3.73 -30.38
CA THR A 495 -5.78 2.47 -29.86
C THR A 495 -5.14 2.64 -28.48
N ARG A 496 -5.24 1.61 -27.65
CA ARG A 496 -4.50 1.48 -26.41
C ARG A 496 -3.17 0.79 -26.70
N SER A 497 -2.07 1.52 -26.59
CA SER A 497 -0.74 0.96 -26.77
C SER A 497 -0.19 0.49 -25.43
N CYS A 498 -0.23 -0.83 -25.21
CA CYS A 498 0.46 -1.46 -24.08
C CYS A 498 1.94 -1.80 -24.40
N ASP A 499 2.31 -1.88 -25.69
CA ASP A 499 3.68 -2.15 -26.13
C ASP A 499 4.05 -1.34 -27.37
N PHE A 500 5.03 -0.44 -27.22
CA PHE A 500 5.58 0.38 -28.30
C PHE A 500 6.54 -0.38 -29.23
N ARG A 501 6.75 -1.69 -29.04
CA ARG A 501 7.66 -2.48 -29.88
C ARG A 501 7.18 -2.63 -31.31
N SER A 502 5.87 -2.64 -31.55
CA SER A 502 5.29 -2.84 -32.88
C SER A 502 4.11 -1.89 -33.09
N PRO A 503 4.32 -0.72 -33.72
CA PRO A 503 3.22 0.17 -34.10
C PRO A 503 2.19 -0.58 -34.93
N SER A 504 0.89 -0.38 -34.65
CA SER A 504 -0.17 -1.13 -35.35
C SER A 504 -0.19 -0.80 -36.84
N GLN A 505 -0.33 -1.83 -37.68
CA GLN A 505 -0.57 -1.68 -39.13
C GLN A 505 -1.81 -0.81 -39.41
N LEU A 506 -2.78 -0.76 -38.48
CA LEU A 506 -3.95 0.11 -38.56
C LEU A 506 -3.58 1.58 -38.68
N VAL A 507 -2.55 2.02 -37.97
CA VAL A 507 -2.09 3.41 -38.02
C VAL A 507 -1.52 3.74 -39.39
N GLU A 508 -0.72 2.84 -39.98
CA GLU A 508 -0.17 3.03 -41.32
C GLU A 508 -1.29 3.11 -42.37
N ILE A 509 -2.28 2.21 -42.29
CA ILE A 509 -3.43 2.18 -43.21
C ILE A 509 -4.26 3.47 -43.09
N ASN A 510 -4.53 3.95 -41.87
CA ASN A 510 -5.28 5.19 -41.68
C ASN A 510 -4.53 6.43 -42.22
N ILE A 511 -3.22 6.50 -42.02
CA ILE A 511 -2.41 7.61 -42.55
C ILE A 511 -2.38 7.59 -44.08
N GLN A 512 -2.31 6.41 -44.68
CA GLN A 512 -2.39 6.26 -46.13
C GLN A 512 -3.78 6.63 -46.66
N ARG A 513 -4.85 6.19 -45.99
CA ARG A 513 -6.25 6.47 -46.39
C ARG A 513 -6.57 7.96 -46.42
N TRP A 514 -6.03 8.72 -45.46
CA TRP A 514 -6.33 10.16 -45.30
C TRP A 514 -5.19 11.08 -45.73
N TYR A 515 -4.25 10.57 -46.53
CA TYR A 515 -3.11 11.35 -46.99
C TYR A 515 -3.55 12.63 -47.71
N GLY A 516 -2.89 13.75 -47.39
CA GLY A 516 -3.25 15.08 -47.89
C GLY A 516 -4.21 15.87 -46.98
N SER A 517 -4.83 15.22 -46.01
CA SER A 517 -5.65 15.86 -44.97
C SER A 517 -4.79 16.34 -43.80
N ASN A 518 -5.33 17.16 -42.89
CA ASN A 518 -4.62 17.56 -41.68
C ASN A 518 -4.69 16.45 -40.62
N ILE A 519 -3.74 15.51 -40.72
CA ILE A 519 -3.64 14.39 -39.78
C ILE A 519 -2.82 14.81 -38.56
N CYS A 520 -3.36 14.59 -37.37
CA CYS A 520 -2.65 14.72 -36.10
C CYS A 520 -2.72 13.40 -35.33
N ALA A 521 -1.67 13.11 -34.56
CA ALA A 521 -1.68 12.06 -33.56
C ALA A 521 -1.52 12.68 -32.19
N ASP A 522 -2.41 12.32 -31.27
CA ASP A 522 -2.36 12.75 -29.88
C ASP A 522 -2.15 11.55 -28.96
N VAL A 523 -1.55 11.81 -27.80
CA VAL A 523 -1.31 10.81 -26.77
C VAL A 523 -1.98 11.22 -25.46
N LEU A 524 -2.64 10.26 -24.82
CA LEU A 524 -3.15 10.35 -23.45
C LEU A 524 -2.32 9.42 -22.56
N ILE A 525 -1.80 9.96 -21.45
CA ILE A 525 -0.99 9.21 -20.49
C ILE A 525 -1.79 9.08 -19.20
N CYS A 526 -2.05 7.86 -18.77
CA CYS A 526 -2.84 7.59 -17.57
C CYS A 526 -2.21 6.47 -16.74
N ASP A 527 -2.46 6.50 -15.43
CA ASP A 527 -2.19 5.36 -14.58
C ASP A 527 -3.37 4.39 -14.68
N HIS A 528 -3.12 3.09 -14.83
CA HIS A 528 -4.17 2.08 -14.77
C HIS A 528 -5.01 2.17 -13.48
N CYS A 529 -4.44 2.71 -12.39
CA CYS A 529 -5.14 2.94 -11.13
C CYS A 529 -6.12 4.12 -11.18
N ASP A 530 -5.98 5.03 -12.16
CA ASP A 530 -6.87 6.20 -12.32
C ASP A 530 -8.14 5.85 -13.12
N LEU A 531 -8.22 4.64 -13.67
CA LEU A 531 -9.26 4.22 -14.59
C LEU A 531 -10.08 3.04 -14.06
N VAL A 532 -11.31 2.92 -14.57
CA VAL A 532 -12.24 1.83 -14.33
C VAL A 532 -12.99 1.50 -15.63
N ASP A 533 -13.51 0.29 -15.74
CA ASP A 533 -14.31 -0.15 -16.86
C ASP A 533 -15.79 -0.17 -16.47
N ILE A 534 -16.64 0.48 -17.27
CA ILE A 534 -18.09 0.45 -17.16
C ILE A 534 -18.60 -0.62 -18.10
N LYS A 535 -19.16 -1.70 -17.56
CA LYS A 535 -19.77 -2.76 -18.37
C LYS A 535 -21.11 -2.29 -18.92
N VAL A 536 -21.31 -2.44 -20.22
CA VAL A 536 -22.59 -2.27 -20.92
C VAL A 536 -23.10 -3.67 -21.28
N GLY A 537 -24.24 -4.05 -20.69
CA GLY A 537 -24.86 -5.35 -20.95
C GLY A 537 -25.57 -5.43 -22.31
N ALA A 538 -25.87 -6.65 -22.76
CA ALA A 538 -26.43 -6.90 -24.10
C ALA A 538 -27.80 -6.24 -24.37
N ILE A 539 -28.54 -5.93 -23.30
CA ILE A 539 -29.86 -5.28 -23.36
C ILE A 539 -29.81 -3.82 -22.90
N GLU A 540 -28.65 -3.34 -22.50
CA GLU A 540 -28.44 -2.00 -21.97
C GLU A 540 -27.88 -1.10 -23.06
N HIS A 541 -28.12 0.20 -22.95
CA HIS A 541 -27.40 1.19 -23.72
C HIS A 541 -26.32 1.82 -22.84
N PHE A 542 -25.24 2.27 -23.45
CA PHE A 542 -24.24 3.05 -22.75
C PHE A 542 -24.85 4.39 -22.29
N ASP A 543 -24.89 4.61 -20.99
CA ASP A 543 -25.28 5.88 -20.36
C ASP A 543 -24.04 6.50 -19.68
N ALA A 544 -23.69 7.72 -20.08
CA ALA A 544 -22.56 8.43 -19.50
C ALA A 544 -22.92 9.14 -18.18
N THR A 545 -24.22 9.23 -17.86
CA THR A 545 -24.73 9.98 -16.72
C THR A 545 -24.13 9.49 -15.40
N GLY A 546 -23.57 10.43 -14.63
CA GLY A 546 -22.93 10.12 -13.34
C GLY A 546 -21.52 9.52 -13.44
N HIS A 547 -21.05 9.21 -14.64
CA HIS A 547 -19.71 8.71 -14.94
C HIS A 547 -18.80 9.78 -15.56
N PHE A 548 -17.52 9.45 -15.73
CA PHE A 548 -16.55 10.29 -16.44
C PHE A 548 -15.80 9.45 -17.48
N PRO A 549 -16.49 8.98 -18.54
CA PRO A 549 -15.89 8.19 -19.60
C PRO A 549 -14.75 8.95 -20.29
N ILE A 550 -13.69 8.25 -20.70
CA ILE A 550 -12.52 8.88 -21.31
C ILE A 550 -12.89 9.37 -22.71
N LEU A 551 -12.93 10.70 -22.87
CA LEU A 551 -13.21 11.37 -24.13
C LEU A 551 -12.08 11.10 -25.11
N MET A 552 -12.39 10.50 -26.24
CA MET A 552 -11.46 10.20 -27.32
C MET A 552 -11.43 11.28 -28.40
N GLY A 553 -12.48 12.09 -28.49
CA GLY A 553 -12.62 13.16 -29.47
C GLY A 553 -14.06 13.26 -29.94
N PHE A 554 -14.26 13.79 -31.13
CA PHE A 554 -15.58 14.00 -31.71
C PHE A 554 -15.69 13.34 -33.08
N ASP A 555 -16.88 12.83 -33.40
CA ASP A 555 -17.21 12.34 -34.74
C ASP A 555 -17.57 13.50 -35.69
N GLU A 556 -17.95 13.18 -36.92
CA GLU A 556 -18.35 14.18 -37.93
C GLU A 556 -19.62 14.96 -37.55
N SER A 557 -20.46 14.38 -36.70
CA SER A 557 -21.68 15.00 -36.16
C SER A 557 -21.41 15.81 -34.90
N ASN A 558 -20.13 16.02 -34.55
CA ASN A 558 -19.69 16.67 -33.32
C ASN A 558 -20.20 15.97 -32.04
N ARG A 559 -20.44 14.66 -32.09
CA ARG A 559 -20.80 13.85 -30.93
C ARG A 559 -19.54 13.34 -30.24
N ALA A 560 -19.56 13.34 -28.91
CA ALA A 560 -18.46 12.82 -28.11
C ALA A 560 -18.28 11.31 -28.35
N LEU A 561 -17.03 10.91 -28.59
CA LEU A 561 -16.61 9.52 -28.72
C LEU A 561 -15.87 9.09 -27.46
N TYR A 562 -16.22 7.93 -26.93
CA TYR A 562 -15.63 7.34 -25.72
C TYR A 562 -14.94 6.03 -26.04
N PHE A 563 -13.85 5.73 -25.33
CA PHE A 563 -13.12 4.48 -25.56
C PHE A 563 -13.87 3.28 -25.01
N ALA A 564 -14.07 2.29 -25.88
CA ALA A 564 -14.64 1.01 -25.52
C ALA A 564 -13.71 -0.15 -25.88
N ASN A 565 -13.79 -1.24 -25.12
CA ASN A 565 -13.04 -2.46 -25.40
C ASN A 565 -13.81 -3.74 -25.07
N VAL A 566 -13.48 -4.79 -25.81
CA VAL A 566 -13.91 -6.19 -25.61
C VAL A 566 -12.70 -7.08 -25.89
N ASP A 567 -12.21 -7.79 -24.88
CA ASP A 567 -11.00 -8.61 -25.00
C ASP A 567 -9.79 -7.79 -25.53
N ASP A 568 -9.21 -8.22 -26.66
CA ASP A 568 -8.14 -7.55 -27.40
C ASP A 568 -8.66 -6.53 -28.45
N PHE A 569 -9.99 -6.36 -28.56
CA PHE A 569 -10.61 -5.49 -29.54
C PHE A 569 -10.97 -4.12 -28.95
N GLU A 570 -10.83 -3.07 -29.77
CA GLU A 570 -10.97 -1.68 -29.36
C GLU A 570 -11.94 -0.94 -30.30
N ALA A 571 -12.72 0.00 -29.76
CA ALA A 571 -13.69 0.81 -30.49
C ALA A 571 -13.85 2.20 -29.86
N CYS A 572 -14.53 3.07 -30.61
CA CYS A 572 -15.12 4.30 -30.07
C CYS A 572 -16.64 4.15 -30.07
N VAL A 573 -17.28 4.59 -28.99
CA VAL A 573 -18.75 4.55 -28.84
C VAL A 573 -19.29 5.94 -28.52
N VAL A 574 -20.54 6.17 -28.87
CA VAL A 574 -21.28 7.38 -28.49
C VAL A 574 -22.23 7.07 -27.34
N GLU A 575 -22.66 8.09 -26.61
CA GLU A 575 -23.71 7.94 -25.61
C GLU A 575 -25.01 7.41 -26.25
N GLY A 576 -25.67 6.47 -25.58
CA GLY A 576 -26.84 5.75 -26.07
C GLY A 576 -26.54 4.52 -26.94
N SER A 577 -25.28 4.20 -27.23
CA SER A 577 -24.93 3.00 -28.00
C SER A 577 -25.33 1.69 -27.29
N THR A 578 -26.08 0.83 -27.97
CA THR A 578 -26.44 -0.54 -27.51
C THR A 578 -25.52 -1.63 -28.07
N SER A 579 -24.66 -1.27 -29.03
CA SER A 579 -23.69 -2.16 -29.65
C SER A 579 -22.53 -1.36 -30.19
N ALA A 580 -21.39 -2.02 -30.41
CA ALA A 580 -20.22 -1.39 -30.99
C ALA A 580 -19.49 -2.35 -31.93
N VAL A 581 -18.90 -1.79 -32.99
CA VAL A 581 -18.08 -2.52 -33.95
C VAL A 581 -16.62 -2.34 -33.56
N PHE A 582 -16.01 -3.40 -33.05
CA PHE A 582 -14.64 -3.39 -32.58
C PHE A 582 -13.68 -3.88 -33.65
N THR A 583 -12.47 -3.31 -33.68
CA THR A 583 -11.40 -3.74 -34.58
C THR A 583 -10.30 -4.43 -33.78
N ASN A 584 -9.79 -5.55 -34.28
CA ASN A 584 -8.66 -6.24 -33.67
C ASN A 584 -7.38 -5.41 -33.85
N ASN A 585 -6.69 -5.09 -32.76
CA ASN A 585 -5.44 -4.33 -32.80
C ASN A 585 -4.30 -5.04 -33.58
N LYS A 586 -4.38 -6.37 -33.73
CA LYS A 586 -3.44 -7.22 -34.48
C LYS A 586 -3.82 -7.39 -35.95
N SER A 587 -5.09 -7.24 -36.32
CA SER A 587 -5.60 -7.53 -37.67
C SER A 587 -6.69 -6.55 -38.08
N VAL A 588 -6.39 -5.72 -39.08
CA VAL A 588 -7.33 -4.70 -39.61
C VAL A 588 -8.59 -5.32 -40.20
N LYS A 589 -8.48 -6.53 -40.72
CA LYS A 589 -9.58 -7.21 -41.41
C LYS A 589 -10.58 -7.84 -40.46
N GLU A 590 -10.26 -7.92 -39.18
CA GLU A 590 -11.10 -8.58 -38.20
C GLU A 590 -11.87 -7.52 -37.41
N THR A 591 -13.12 -7.33 -37.80
CA THR A 591 -14.10 -6.55 -37.06
C THR A 591 -15.08 -7.48 -36.35
N LYS A 592 -15.51 -7.11 -35.15
CA LYS A 592 -16.51 -7.85 -34.38
C LYS A 592 -17.54 -6.89 -33.82
N THR A 593 -18.82 -7.11 -34.14
CA THR A 593 -19.92 -6.41 -33.49
C THR A 593 -20.23 -7.09 -32.17
N CYS A 594 -20.16 -6.36 -31.07
CA CYS A 594 -20.51 -6.87 -29.74
C CYS A 594 -21.68 -6.07 -29.15
N LEU A 595 -22.61 -6.79 -28.52
CA LEU A 595 -23.69 -6.21 -27.71
C LEU A 595 -23.23 -5.96 -26.27
N GLU A 596 -22.25 -6.74 -25.79
CA GLU A 596 -21.62 -6.54 -24.50
C GLU A 596 -20.24 -5.94 -24.69
N PHE A 597 -19.99 -4.83 -24.00
CA PHE A 597 -18.69 -4.16 -24.06
C PHE A 597 -18.40 -3.34 -22.81
N ASN A 598 -17.15 -2.90 -22.68
CA ASN A 598 -16.75 -2.04 -21.59
C ASN A 598 -16.42 -0.65 -22.11
N VAL A 599 -16.75 0.39 -21.35
CA VAL A 599 -16.35 1.79 -21.62
C VAL A 599 -15.42 2.26 -20.51
N ARG A 600 -14.25 2.78 -20.88
CA ARG A 600 -13.25 3.24 -19.91
C ARG A 600 -13.68 4.59 -19.32
N ALA A 601 -13.60 4.74 -18.01
CA ALA A 601 -13.93 5.97 -17.29
C ALA A 601 -12.91 6.27 -16.18
N LEU A 602 -12.94 7.51 -15.67
CA LEU A 602 -12.19 7.85 -14.46
C LEU A 602 -12.71 7.06 -13.26
N ARG A 603 -11.78 6.49 -12.51
CA ARG A 603 -12.07 5.83 -11.23
C ARG A 603 -12.49 6.83 -10.14
N PHE A 604 -11.99 8.04 -10.20
CA PHE A 604 -12.18 9.08 -9.18
C PHE A 604 -12.91 10.29 -9.76
N ASP A 605 -13.48 11.12 -8.88
CA ASP A 605 -14.06 12.38 -9.29
C ASP A 605 -12.95 13.29 -9.81
N PRO A 606 -13.17 14.07 -10.89
CA PRO A 606 -12.23 15.09 -11.34
C PRO A 606 -11.76 16.01 -10.21
N SER A 607 -12.65 16.34 -9.26
CA SER A 607 -12.35 17.17 -8.08
C SER A 607 -11.42 16.51 -7.07
N ASP A 608 -11.36 15.18 -7.01
CA ASP A 608 -10.45 14.45 -6.12
C ASP A 608 -9.01 14.47 -6.61
N ALA A 609 -8.81 14.78 -7.90
CA ALA A 609 -7.53 14.63 -8.56
C ALA A 609 -6.48 15.65 -8.11
N ASN A 610 -6.84 16.70 -7.37
CA ASN A 610 -6.03 17.89 -7.07
C ASN A 610 -4.62 17.66 -6.46
N ASN A 611 -4.24 16.43 -6.09
CA ASN A 611 -2.92 16.15 -5.51
C ASN A 611 -2.17 14.92 -6.07
N THR A 612 -2.58 14.35 -7.20
CA THR A 612 -1.72 13.37 -7.87
C THR A 612 -0.50 14.09 -8.46
N VAL A 613 0.66 13.44 -8.53
CA VAL A 613 1.82 13.98 -9.28
C VAL A 613 1.45 14.23 -10.75
N SER A 614 0.34 13.65 -11.20
CA SER A 614 -0.27 13.88 -12.50
C SER A 614 -1.12 15.14 -12.61
N SER A 615 -1.72 15.65 -11.55
CA SER A 615 -2.61 16.83 -11.62
C SER A 615 -1.91 18.17 -11.46
N ARG A 616 -0.70 18.22 -10.89
CA ARG A 616 0.15 19.44 -10.88
C ARG A 616 0.88 19.68 -12.22
N ARG A 617 0.48 18.98 -13.27
CA ARG A 617 1.13 19.05 -14.58
C ARG A 617 0.68 20.31 -15.31
N ASP A 618 1.62 20.92 -16.04
CA ASP A 618 1.40 22.12 -16.85
C ASP A 618 0.19 21.93 -17.78
N ILE A 619 -0.89 22.69 -17.59
CA ILE A 619 -2.12 22.58 -18.39
C ILE A 619 -1.89 23.13 -19.82
N ARG A 620 -0.83 23.92 -20.06
CA ARG A 620 -0.55 24.49 -21.39
C ARG A 620 -0.36 23.38 -22.41
N GLY A 621 -1.18 23.38 -23.46
CA GLY A 621 -1.17 22.35 -24.52
C GLY A 621 -2.05 21.13 -24.27
N ALA A 622 -2.78 21.09 -23.15
CA ALA A 622 -3.79 20.06 -22.90
C ALA A 622 -4.96 20.21 -23.88
N MET A 623 -5.46 19.09 -24.40
CA MET A 623 -6.63 19.01 -25.29
C MET A 623 -7.64 18.01 -24.72
N ASP A 624 -8.93 18.27 -24.98
CA ASP A 624 -10.04 17.37 -24.67
C ASP A 624 -9.96 16.69 -23.28
N PRO A 625 -9.95 17.47 -22.19
CA PRO A 625 -9.73 16.94 -20.86
C PRO A 625 -10.92 16.07 -20.40
N THR A 626 -10.61 14.91 -19.83
CA THR A 626 -11.50 14.14 -18.95
C THR A 626 -10.97 14.26 -17.52
N GLY A 627 -11.43 15.28 -16.80
CA GLY A 627 -10.93 15.60 -15.47
C GLY A 627 -9.42 15.88 -15.46
N PRO A 628 -8.60 15.17 -14.66
CA PRO A 628 -7.15 15.36 -14.66
C PRO A 628 -6.44 14.79 -15.90
N LEU A 629 -7.11 13.90 -16.64
CA LEU A 629 -6.57 13.25 -17.83
C LEU A 629 -6.85 14.15 -19.04
N HIS A 630 -5.87 14.31 -19.92
CA HIS A 630 -6.01 15.17 -21.09
C HIS A 630 -5.05 14.75 -22.19
N TRP A 631 -5.47 14.96 -23.42
CA TRP A 631 -4.68 14.66 -24.61
C TRP A 631 -3.57 15.66 -24.82
N ARG A 632 -2.51 15.18 -25.47
CA ARG A 632 -1.33 15.97 -25.80
C ARG A 632 -0.96 15.73 -27.24
N ARG A 633 -0.70 16.82 -27.97
CA ARG A 633 -0.29 16.70 -29.36
C ARG A 633 1.06 16.01 -29.43
N PHE A 634 1.12 14.91 -30.17
CA PHE A 634 2.30 14.07 -30.27
C PHE A 634 2.97 14.15 -31.64
N TRP A 635 2.17 14.22 -32.71
CA TRP A 635 2.60 14.35 -34.11
C TRP A 635 1.56 15.19 -34.89
N PRO A 636 1.95 16.02 -35.89
CA PRO A 636 3.30 16.23 -36.41
C PRO A 636 4.15 17.15 -35.54
N THR A 637 3.52 18.05 -34.77
CA THR A 637 4.22 18.97 -33.86
C THR A 637 4.06 18.51 -32.43
N LYS A 638 5.15 18.10 -31.81
CA LYS A 638 5.16 17.54 -30.47
C LYS A 638 4.97 18.63 -29.39
N ASP A 639 4.07 18.39 -28.44
CA ASP A 639 3.96 19.20 -27.22
C ASP A 639 5.25 19.06 -26.37
N PRO A 640 5.93 20.18 -26.04
CA PRO A 640 7.15 20.16 -25.23
C PRO A 640 6.93 19.63 -23.81
N SER A 641 5.72 19.76 -23.25
CA SER A 641 5.37 19.29 -21.91
C SER A 641 5.40 17.76 -21.80
N LEU A 642 5.24 17.02 -22.91
CA LEU A 642 5.24 15.54 -22.90
C LEU A 642 6.47 14.94 -22.22
N ARG A 643 7.62 15.59 -22.32
CA ARG A 643 8.86 15.14 -21.65
C ARG A 643 8.73 15.19 -20.13
N THR A 644 8.11 16.25 -19.60
CA THR A 644 7.87 16.40 -18.16
C THR A 644 6.74 15.51 -17.65
N LEU A 645 5.71 15.27 -18.47
CA LEU A 645 4.58 14.39 -18.11
C LEU A 645 5.05 12.93 -17.96
N MET A 646 5.97 12.49 -18.82
CA MET A 646 6.58 11.17 -18.78
C MET A 646 7.77 11.16 -17.81
N ALA A 647 7.47 11.09 -16.51
CA ALA A 647 8.48 11.07 -15.43
C ALA A 647 9.63 10.04 -15.62
N ASP A 648 9.43 9.03 -16.47
CA ASP A 648 10.44 8.06 -16.85
C ASP A 648 10.95 8.36 -18.27
N ASN A 649 12.23 8.71 -18.36
CA ASN A 649 12.90 9.05 -19.61
C ASN A 649 12.88 7.88 -20.61
N TRP A 650 12.80 6.63 -20.14
CA TRP A 650 12.72 5.45 -21.00
C TRP A 650 11.45 5.44 -21.85
N HIS A 651 10.29 5.64 -21.21
CA HIS A 651 9.00 5.63 -21.91
C HIS A 651 8.90 6.76 -22.94
N TYR A 652 9.36 7.95 -22.58
CA TYR A 652 9.41 9.09 -23.49
C TYR A 652 10.34 8.83 -24.69
N THR A 653 11.52 8.27 -24.43
CA THR A 653 12.49 7.94 -25.48
C THR A 653 11.93 6.88 -26.41
N CYS A 654 11.33 5.82 -25.88
CA CYS A 654 10.69 4.76 -26.67
C CYS A 654 9.56 5.31 -27.55
N LEU A 655 8.67 6.15 -26.99
CA LEU A 655 7.58 6.80 -27.71
C LEU A 655 8.14 7.69 -28.84
N LYS A 656 9.12 8.55 -28.52
CA LYS A 656 9.75 9.47 -29.48
C LYS A 656 10.48 8.72 -30.60
N GLU A 657 11.33 7.75 -30.28
CA GLU A 657 12.19 7.09 -31.25
C GLU A 657 11.44 6.08 -32.10
N LYS A 658 10.42 5.41 -31.57
CA LYS A 658 9.71 4.38 -32.34
C LYS A 658 8.49 4.94 -33.05
N ILE A 659 7.66 5.70 -32.35
CA ILE A 659 6.34 6.05 -32.88
C ILE A 659 6.40 7.27 -33.80
N ILE A 660 7.17 8.32 -33.45
CA ILE A 660 7.32 9.48 -34.35
C ILE A 660 7.98 9.04 -35.65
N LEU A 661 9.08 8.27 -35.58
CA LEU A 661 9.75 7.77 -36.78
C LEU A 661 8.82 6.87 -37.61
N PHE A 662 7.96 6.09 -36.96
CA PHE A 662 6.94 5.31 -37.63
C PHE A 662 5.91 6.20 -38.34
N PHE A 663 5.35 7.22 -37.67
CA PHE A 663 4.43 8.19 -38.26
C PHE A 663 5.03 8.91 -39.46
N ASP A 664 6.27 9.41 -39.33
CA ASP A 664 6.99 10.05 -40.43
C ASP A 664 7.21 9.10 -41.62
N LYS A 665 7.50 7.82 -41.33
CA LYS A 665 7.67 6.79 -42.36
C LYS A 665 6.35 6.49 -43.07
N CYS A 666 5.24 6.40 -42.33
CA CYS A 666 3.90 6.23 -42.91
C CYS A 666 3.53 7.42 -43.79
N ALA A 667 3.75 8.65 -43.32
CA ALA A 667 3.48 9.87 -44.08
C ALA A 667 4.33 9.94 -45.38
N ARG A 668 5.63 9.59 -45.30
CA ARG A 668 6.49 9.52 -46.49
C ARG A 668 6.07 8.46 -47.49
N ARG A 669 5.65 7.27 -47.02
CA ARG A 669 5.16 6.20 -47.90
C ARG A 669 3.86 6.62 -48.58
N ALA A 670 2.93 7.22 -47.83
CA ALA A 670 1.69 7.75 -48.35
C ALA A 670 1.94 8.82 -49.43
N ALA A 671 2.98 9.66 -49.26
CA ALA A 671 3.39 10.64 -50.26
C ALA A 671 3.99 10.04 -51.56
N GLN A 672 4.54 8.83 -51.49
CA GLN A 672 5.18 8.15 -52.61
C GLN A 672 4.21 7.26 -53.40
N LEU A 673 3.05 6.93 -52.85
CA LEU A 673 2.03 6.14 -53.53
C LEU A 673 1.53 6.92 -54.75
N PRO A 674 1.63 6.37 -55.98
CA PRO A 674 1.15 7.03 -57.18
C PRO A 674 -0.32 7.41 -57.04
N THR A 675 -0.67 8.62 -57.49
CA THR A 675 -2.03 9.19 -57.44
C THR A 675 -3.10 8.33 -58.15
N HIS A 676 -2.70 7.26 -58.84
CA HIS A 676 -3.56 6.30 -59.53
C HIS A 676 -4.56 5.54 -58.64
N MET A 677 -4.41 5.56 -57.31
CA MET A 677 -5.41 4.94 -56.40
C MET A 677 -6.69 5.78 -56.21
N ASN A 678 -6.71 7.06 -56.62
CA ASN A 678 -7.92 7.89 -56.50
C ASN A 678 -9.06 7.47 -57.45
N GLU A 679 -8.79 6.66 -58.48
CA GLU A 679 -9.84 6.16 -59.38
C GLU A 679 -10.63 4.97 -58.80
N HIS A 680 -10.10 4.24 -57.81
CA HIS A 680 -10.79 3.09 -57.22
C HIS A 680 -11.65 3.44 -55.99
N ASN A 681 -11.40 4.55 -55.30
CA ASN A 681 -12.21 4.96 -54.14
C ASN A 681 -13.57 5.57 -54.52
N GLY A 682 -13.77 5.98 -55.78
CA GLY A 682 -15.09 6.37 -56.29
C GLY A 682 -16.13 5.23 -56.25
N ILE A 683 -15.68 3.97 -56.23
CA ILE A 683 -16.55 2.78 -56.17
C ILE A 683 -16.84 2.35 -54.72
N ALA A 684 -15.99 2.72 -53.75
CA ALA A 684 -16.18 2.40 -52.34
C ALA A 684 -17.18 3.35 -51.65
N SER A 685 -17.20 4.63 -52.02
CA SER A 685 -18.22 5.59 -51.55
C SER A 685 -19.64 5.20 -51.99
N GLU A 686 -19.78 4.45 -53.09
CA GLU A 686 -21.07 3.94 -53.58
C GLU A 686 -21.53 2.68 -52.83
N ARG A 687 -20.63 1.98 -52.12
CA ARG A 687 -20.97 0.83 -51.24
C ARG A 687 -21.29 1.24 -49.81
N GLU A 688 -20.66 2.28 -49.25
CA GLU A 688 -21.03 2.83 -47.94
C GLU A 688 -22.41 3.52 -47.97
N MET A 689 -22.85 4.05 -49.13
CA MET A 689 -24.22 4.57 -49.31
C MET A 689 -25.30 3.49 -49.37
N ILE A 690 -24.95 2.22 -49.58
CA ILE A 690 -25.93 1.11 -49.63
C ILE A 690 -26.21 0.57 -48.21
N GLU A 691 -25.29 0.72 -47.25
CA GLU A 691 -25.53 0.32 -45.86
C GLU A 691 -26.48 1.27 -45.09
N ASP A 692 -26.61 2.53 -45.55
CA ASP A 692 -27.58 3.50 -45.01
C ASP A 692 -29.03 3.26 -45.49
N HIS A 693 -29.23 2.40 -46.49
CA HIS A 693 -30.56 1.94 -46.92
C HIS A 693 -31.01 0.63 -46.25
N THR A 694 -30.12 -0.11 -45.61
CA THR A 694 -30.50 -1.31 -44.82
C THR A 694 -30.98 -1.01 -43.39
N THR A 695 -30.84 0.23 -42.91
CA THR A 695 -31.40 0.68 -41.62
C THR A 695 -32.83 1.23 -41.72
N SER A 696 -33.43 1.34 -42.92
CA SER A 696 -34.85 1.73 -43.05
C SER A 696 -35.83 0.57 -42.84
N ASP A 697 -35.40 -0.69 -42.98
CA ASP A 697 -36.28 -1.86 -42.88
C ASP A 697 -36.42 -2.44 -41.45
N LEU A 698 -35.68 -1.92 -40.47
CA LEU A 698 -35.84 -2.27 -39.05
C LEU A 698 -36.78 -1.32 -38.27
N ARG A 699 -37.37 -0.31 -38.93
CA ARG A 699 -38.37 0.58 -38.32
C ARG A 699 -39.81 0.07 -38.37
N SER A 700 -40.09 -1.12 -38.92
CA SER A 700 -41.47 -1.64 -39.02
C SER A 700 -41.96 -2.50 -37.84
N PHE A 701 -41.16 -2.70 -36.78
CA PHE A 701 -41.53 -3.62 -35.68
C PHE A 701 -41.69 -2.99 -34.28
N ALA A 702 -41.70 -1.66 -34.17
CA ALA A 702 -41.95 -0.99 -32.90
C ALA A 702 -43.13 0.00 -33.03
N ASN A 703 -44.35 -0.54 -33.14
CA ASN A 703 -45.57 0.26 -32.97
C ASN A 703 -46.67 -0.58 -32.31
N HIS A 704 -46.61 -0.70 -30.97
CA HIS A 704 -47.81 -0.84 -30.15
C HIS A 704 -47.52 -0.46 -28.68
N ARG A 705 -48.41 0.40 -28.14
CA ARG A 705 -48.49 0.97 -26.78
C ARG A 705 -47.65 2.22 -26.51
N HIS A 706 -48.26 3.40 -26.57
CA HIS A 706 -48.98 3.96 -25.42
C HIS A 706 -49.76 5.21 -25.84
N GLU A 707 -51.07 5.22 -25.58
CA GLU A 707 -51.89 6.43 -25.53
C GLU A 707 -51.63 7.18 -24.22
N GLY A 708 -51.61 8.51 -24.32
CA GLY A 708 -52.22 9.39 -23.32
C GLY A 708 -51.26 10.12 -22.37
N ALA A 709 -50.96 11.39 -22.68
CA ALA A 709 -51.21 12.52 -21.78
C ALA A 709 -50.90 13.84 -22.50
N LYS A 710 -51.72 14.85 -22.20
CA LYS A 710 -51.88 16.12 -22.89
C LYS A 710 -50.76 17.12 -22.59
N ASN A 711 -50.58 18.01 -23.56
CA ASN A 711 -49.94 19.31 -23.51
C ASN A 711 -50.24 20.07 -22.21
N ASP A 712 -49.24 20.81 -21.73
CA ASP A 712 -49.40 22.25 -21.50
C ASP A 712 -48.08 22.96 -21.85
N THR A 713 -48.24 24.04 -22.60
CA THR A 713 -47.21 24.89 -23.17
C THR A 713 -47.25 26.19 -22.39
N GLU A 714 -46.18 26.57 -21.72
CA GLU A 714 -46.03 27.94 -21.20
C GLU A 714 -44.64 28.46 -21.53
N SER A 715 -44.65 29.47 -22.40
CA SER A 715 -43.57 30.34 -22.80
C SER A 715 -43.47 31.54 -21.87
N THR A 716 -42.27 31.91 -21.42
CA THR A 716 -41.89 33.32 -21.09
C THR A 716 -40.36 33.37 -20.91
N GLU A 717 -39.66 34.08 -21.79
CA GLU A 717 -39.02 35.39 -21.54
C GLU A 717 -37.89 35.37 -20.50
N SER A 718 -36.66 35.67 -20.94
CA SER A 718 -35.96 36.93 -20.60
C SER A 718 -34.54 36.97 -21.16
N ASP A 719 -34.30 38.02 -21.94
CA ASP A 719 -32.99 38.53 -22.33
C ASP A 719 -32.29 39.26 -21.18
N GLN A 720 -31.00 39.54 -21.40
CA GLN A 720 -30.14 40.59 -20.81
C GLN A 720 -29.26 40.22 -19.61
N TYR A 721 -27.93 40.18 -19.82
CA TYR A 721 -26.84 40.71 -18.96
C TYR A 721 -25.54 40.63 -19.80
N SER A 722 -25.15 41.72 -20.49
CA SER A 722 -24.20 42.78 -20.08
C SER A 722 -22.73 42.44 -20.35
N ASP A 723 -22.17 43.18 -21.33
CA ASP A 723 -20.74 43.39 -21.55
C ASP A 723 -20.05 43.98 -20.31
N ASP A 724 -18.90 43.42 -19.93
CA ASP A 724 -17.83 44.11 -19.20
C ASP A 724 -16.57 43.22 -19.23
N ASP A 725 -15.71 43.39 -20.23
CA ASP A 725 -14.40 42.74 -20.26
C ASP A 725 -13.38 43.58 -21.07
N ASP A 726 -12.91 44.68 -20.47
CA ASP A 726 -11.81 45.48 -21.03
C ASP A 726 -11.03 46.19 -19.91
N ARG A 727 -10.34 45.42 -19.06
CA ARG A 727 -9.35 45.97 -18.10
C ARG A 727 -8.37 44.97 -17.49
N ILE A 728 -7.76 44.10 -18.29
CA ILE A 728 -6.60 43.29 -17.84
C ILE A 728 -5.54 43.22 -18.97
N ALA A 729 -4.81 44.31 -19.21
CA ALA A 729 -3.70 44.30 -20.18
C ALA A 729 -2.45 45.10 -19.77
N SER A 730 -2.37 45.64 -18.55
CA SER A 730 -1.28 46.57 -18.17
C SER A 730 -0.38 46.11 -17.01
N HIS A 731 -0.52 44.87 -16.51
CA HIS A 731 0.30 44.36 -15.38
C HIS A 731 1.29 43.25 -15.73
N GLN A 732 1.53 42.93 -17.01
CA GLN A 732 2.40 41.81 -17.41
C GLN A 732 3.78 42.19 -17.98
N LEU A 733 4.14 43.49 -18.05
CA LEU A 733 5.45 43.88 -18.60
C LEU A 733 6.58 44.00 -17.55
N GLU A 734 6.29 44.07 -16.25
CA GLU A 734 7.32 44.27 -15.22
C GLU A 734 7.91 42.97 -14.65
N ALA A 735 7.24 41.81 -14.82
CA ALA A 735 7.70 40.53 -14.26
C ALA A 735 8.79 39.82 -15.09
N SER A 736 9.09 40.30 -16.31
CA SER A 736 10.09 39.68 -17.20
C SER A 736 11.49 40.30 -17.09
N GLN A 737 11.64 41.43 -16.39
CA GLN A 737 12.93 42.09 -16.21
C GLN A 737 13.72 41.50 -15.02
N GLU A 738 13.05 41.09 -13.94
CA GLU A 738 13.72 40.57 -12.72
C GLU A 738 14.27 39.14 -12.84
N CYS A 739 13.84 38.35 -13.85
CA CYS A 739 14.30 36.97 -14.01
C CYS A 739 15.67 36.85 -14.72
N ASN A 740 16.09 37.89 -15.47
CA ASN A 740 17.33 37.87 -16.24
C ASN A 740 18.58 38.27 -15.42
N ASP A 741 18.41 38.95 -14.29
CA ASP A 741 19.54 39.35 -13.44
C ASP A 741 19.95 38.23 -12.46
N ALA A 742 19.04 37.34 -12.08
CA ALA A 742 19.34 36.20 -11.20
C ALA A 742 20.19 35.10 -11.86
N THR A 743 20.23 35.01 -13.19
CA THR A 743 20.98 33.98 -13.93
C THR A 743 22.45 34.34 -14.17
N LYS A 744 22.85 35.59 -13.95
CA LYS A 744 24.25 36.04 -14.12
C LYS A 744 25.15 35.74 -12.90
N ASP A 745 24.58 35.70 -11.70
CA ASP A 745 25.36 35.49 -10.47
C ASP A 745 25.68 34.01 -10.15
N MET A 746 24.93 33.08 -10.72
CA MET A 746 25.12 31.64 -10.46
C MET A 746 26.31 31.00 -11.21
N ARG A 747 26.97 31.74 -12.12
CA ARG A 747 28.17 31.26 -12.86
C ARG A 747 29.51 31.60 -12.19
N LYS A 748 29.50 32.29 -11.05
CA LYS A 748 30.75 32.65 -10.32
C LYS A 748 31.21 31.63 -9.27
N TYR A 749 30.42 30.61 -8.94
CA TYR A 749 30.70 29.71 -7.81
C TYR A 749 31.08 28.26 -8.15
N THR A 750 31.31 27.92 -9.42
CA THR A 750 31.67 26.54 -9.83
C THR A 750 33.09 26.46 -10.41
N LYS A 751 34.08 26.96 -9.66
CA LYS A 751 35.50 26.80 -10.00
C LYS A 751 36.38 26.82 -8.74
N ALA A 752 36.32 25.76 -7.93
CA ALA A 752 37.42 25.40 -7.02
C ALA A 752 37.28 23.96 -6.48
N ALA A 753 38.42 23.24 -6.46
CA ALA A 753 38.76 22.08 -5.63
C ALA A 753 38.30 20.67 -6.07
N ILE A 754 39.18 19.99 -6.82
CA ILE A 754 39.46 18.55 -6.70
C ILE A 754 40.99 18.42 -6.60
N PRO A 755 41.58 17.81 -5.55
CA PRO A 755 43.00 17.50 -5.56
C PRO A 755 43.27 16.15 -6.23
N GLU A 756 44.21 16.16 -7.18
CA GLU A 756 44.84 14.98 -7.76
C GLU A 756 45.58 14.17 -6.68
N VAL A 757 45.33 12.87 -6.66
CA VAL A 757 46.14 11.89 -5.93
C VAL A 757 47.09 11.25 -6.94
N GLN A 758 48.39 11.50 -6.76
CA GLN A 758 49.46 10.83 -7.48
C GLN A 758 49.56 9.37 -7.04
N LEU A 759 49.60 8.44 -8.01
CA LEU A 759 49.98 7.05 -7.80
C LEU A 759 51.44 6.89 -8.24
N ASP A 760 52.32 6.57 -7.30
CA ASP A 760 53.67 6.12 -7.57
C ASP A 760 53.65 4.64 -7.98
N GLU A 761 54.18 4.36 -9.16
CA GLU A 761 54.65 3.03 -9.57
C GLU A 761 56.07 2.83 -9.03
N ASN A 762 56.32 1.70 -8.36
CA ASN A 762 57.64 1.08 -8.43
C ASN A 762 57.61 -0.43 -8.12
N ASP A 763 58.26 -1.16 -9.02
CA ASP A 763 58.49 -2.60 -9.08
C ASP A 763 59.28 -3.17 -7.91
N GLY A 764 59.16 -4.49 -7.68
CA GLY A 764 60.11 -5.20 -6.82
C GLY A 764 59.85 -6.65 -6.43
N ASN A 765 59.71 -7.55 -7.41
CA ASN A 765 60.21 -8.93 -7.45
C ASN A 765 60.25 -9.90 -6.23
N ALA A 766 59.79 -11.12 -6.54
CA ALA A 766 60.40 -12.43 -6.24
C ALA A 766 60.01 -13.23 -4.97
N SER A 767 59.22 -14.28 -5.23
CA SER A 767 59.63 -15.70 -5.14
C SER A 767 58.97 -16.62 -4.09
N VAL A 768 58.73 -17.85 -4.58
CA VAL A 768 58.58 -19.15 -3.88
C VAL A 768 57.18 -19.59 -3.43
N SER A 769 56.48 -20.25 -4.37
CA SER A 769 55.66 -21.47 -4.16
C SER A 769 56.56 -22.66 -3.72
N PRO A 770 56.10 -23.87 -3.27
CA PRO A 770 54.76 -24.47 -3.40
C PRO A 770 54.28 -25.39 -2.25
N HIS A 771 52.99 -25.78 -2.28
CA HIS A 771 52.47 -27.17 -2.27
C HIS A 771 50.95 -27.20 -2.05
N LEU A 772 50.16 -27.73 -3.01
CA LEU A 772 49.52 -29.07 -3.01
C LEU A 772 48.75 -29.36 -1.71
N ARG A 773 47.47 -29.77 -1.69
CA ARG A 773 46.76 -30.69 -2.59
C ARG A 773 45.25 -30.63 -2.32
N ILE A 774 44.49 -30.72 -3.40
CA ILE A 774 43.09 -31.17 -3.44
C ILE A 774 43.05 -32.65 -3.05
N VAL A 775 42.13 -33.03 -2.14
CA VAL A 775 41.49 -34.35 -2.12
C VAL A 775 40.02 -34.13 -1.75
N ALA A 776 39.15 -34.61 -2.63
CA ALA A 776 37.72 -34.71 -2.46
C ALA A 776 37.35 -35.74 -1.39
N ILE A 777 36.36 -35.41 -0.56
CA ILE A 777 35.11 -36.17 -0.35
C ILE A 777 34.00 -35.13 -0.19
#